data_AF-A0A3D0ZM08-F1
#
_entry.id   AF-A0A3D0ZM08-F1
#
_cell.length_a   1.000
_cell.length_b   1.000
_cell.length_c   1.000
_cell.angle_alpha   90.00
_cell.angle_beta   90.00
_cell.angle_gamma   90.00
#
_symmetry.space_group_name_H-M   'P 1'
#
loop_
_entity.id
_entity.type
_entity.pdbx_description
1 polymer ?
#
loop_
_entity_poly.entity_id
_entity_poly.type
_entity_poly.pdbx_seq_one_letter_code
_entity_poly.pdbx_strand_id
1 'polypeptide(L)'
;ALDIAGELSRLRSLLAVVEARLPDEERLHSLVARRSALSTKQQELTQKDIDLALLLETLGTEQDGLAKGLEPLEQLASGAVLHAKEAAAAEELLDVVRRYAAAGEAQEAATDRHSASREIQLEKKRRWLDLREERLANAAAELAAQLADGEACPVCGSEDHPSPAEAAASALGLSQAEEAAQQDHEAAEANLAALARELSDANQLVAVLAGQGGDIPEEEAIRAVEAARIAAGQSQFAVKNLADLRQQLEAAEARIAAADTARRSAASELAQVTTELSGVEDQLASLDGALSTLRGCHRSLTRRLRSLQDAAATLEKAVEARAMFDKATGRAEEARIELERALPEAGFSSAEDARAQLLSGPDAAALQAQVRAGNDEKARIAELFASEDLLLALKEATAHPAVDAALIAELETAAAQAGKEARAADLAAGMAARCVDSLAAVRHAYEQLAASGQEPREHAQLLTALADTAAGRGDNTYRMSLNSYVLAARLEQVALAASERLVSMSDGRYLLQHSDAKAARGAKSGLGLEVVDQWTGHRRDTSTLSGGESFMASLSLALGLADVVQQESGGIQIETLFVDEGFGSLDEQSLEQVMDALEGLRDGGRVVGLVSHVGEMKQRIGTQLQVLKGRNGSTLRISDSSDSAP
;
A
#
# COMPACT_ATOMS: atom_id res chain seq x y z
N ALA A 1 -21.67 98.50 15.50
CA ALA A 1 -21.24 98.12 14.14
C ALA A 1 -21.08 96.61 14.12
N LEU A 2 -21.64 95.89 13.15
CA LEU A 2 -21.33 94.47 13.02
C LEU A 2 -19.81 94.34 12.81
N ASP A 3 -19.17 93.45 13.56
CA ASP A 3 -17.76 93.10 13.35
C ASP A 3 -17.65 92.15 12.15
N ILE A 4 -17.78 92.73 10.95
CA ILE A 4 -17.75 92.00 9.67
C ILE A 4 -16.39 91.31 9.47
N ALA A 5 -15.31 91.91 9.97
CA ALA A 5 -13.96 91.35 9.90
C ALA A 5 -13.81 90.11 10.81
N GLY A 6 -14.35 90.15 12.03
CA GLY A 6 -14.39 89.00 12.94
C GLY A 6 -15.16 87.81 12.36
N GLU A 7 -16.34 88.05 11.76
CA GLU A 7 -17.14 86.97 11.16
C GLU A 7 -16.49 86.38 9.89
N LEU A 8 -15.80 87.21 9.09
CA LEU A 8 -15.00 86.72 7.96
C LEU A 8 -13.84 85.82 8.43
N SER A 9 -13.13 86.20 9.50
CA SER A 9 -12.06 85.36 10.08
C SER A 9 -12.59 84.03 10.60
N ARG A 10 -13.76 84.03 11.24
CA ARG A 10 -14.45 82.81 11.69
C ARG A 10 -14.84 81.91 10.52
N LEU A 11 -15.39 82.46 9.44
CA LEU A 11 -15.76 81.69 8.25
C LEU A 11 -14.56 81.13 7.50
N ARG A 12 -13.45 81.88 7.38
CA ARG A 12 -12.19 81.36 6.81
C ARG A 12 -11.62 80.20 7.62
N SER A 13 -11.71 80.29 8.95
CA SER A 13 -11.29 79.18 9.84
C SER A 13 -12.15 77.94 9.63
N LEU A 14 -13.48 78.10 9.50
CA LEU A 14 -14.40 77.00 9.25
C LEU A 14 -14.25 76.41 7.83
N LEU A 15 -13.96 77.25 6.83
CA LEU A 15 -13.62 76.83 5.46
C LEU A 15 -12.42 75.89 5.45
N ALA A 16 -11.32 76.28 6.11
CA ALA A 16 -10.11 75.46 6.20
C ALA A 16 -10.37 74.10 6.86
N VAL A 17 -11.22 74.07 7.90
CA VAL A 17 -11.61 72.81 8.58
C VAL A 17 -12.45 71.90 7.69
N VAL A 18 -13.42 72.45 6.95
CA VAL A 18 -14.27 71.67 6.02
C VAL A 18 -13.48 71.17 4.82
N GLU A 19 -12.59 72.00 4.26
CA GLU A 19 -11.75 71.65 3.12
C GLU A 19 -10.76 70.53 3.48
N ALA A 20 -10.12 70.59 4.64
CA ALA A 20 -9.22 69.55 5.12
C ALA A 20 -9.90 68.19 5.34
N ARG A 21 -11.23 68.15 5.43
CA ARG A 21 -12.04 66.95 5.68
C ARG A 21 -12.77 66.43 4.44
N LEU A 22 -12.56 67.02 3.26
CA LEU A 22 -13.09 66.46 2.00
C LEU A 22 -12.60 65.03 1.69
N PRO A 23 -11.31 64.66 1.91
CA PRO A 23 -10.85 63.29 1.67
C PRO A 23 -11.58 62.25 2.54
N ASP A 24 -12.05 62.66 3.72
CA ASP A 24 -12.81 61.79 4.61
C ASP A 24 -14.21 61.45 4.01
N GLU A 25 -14.82 62.33 3.23
CA GLU A 25 -16.09 62.08 2.51
C GLU A 25 -15.90 61.05 1.36
N GLU A 26 -14.78 61.12 0.63
CA GLU A 26 -14.41 60.11 -0.36
C GLU A 26 -14.10 58.76 0.30
N ARG A 27 -13.39 58.78 1.43
CA ARG A 27 -13.12 57.60 2.23
C ARG A 27 -14.41 56.94 2.71
N LEU A 28 -15.41 57.71 3.14
CA LEU A 28 -16.72 57.20 3.53
C LEU A 28 -17.38 56.41 2.37
N HIS A 29 -17.38 56.98 1.16
CA HIS A 29 -17.93 56.29 -0.02
C HIS A 29 -17.18 54.99 -0.33
N SER A 30 -15.85 54.98 -0.23
CA SER A 30 -15.05 53.77 -0.43
C SER A 30 -15.36 52.68 0.61
N LEU A 31 -15.58 53.05 1.87
CA LEU A 31 -15.95 52.12 2.93
C LEU A 31 -17.36 51.56 2.74
N VAL A 32 -18.32 52.35 2.23
CA VAL A 32 -19.67 51.86 1.90
C VAL A 32 -19.61 50.79 0.80
N ALA A 33 -18.83 51.03 -0.26
CA ALA A 33 -18.63 50.05 -1.32
C ALA A 33 -17.95 48.77 -0.79
N ARG A 34 -16.93 48.92 0.08
CA ARG A 34 -16.26 47.78 0.73
C ARG A 34 -17.22 46.98 1.61
N ARG A 35 -18.07 47.64 2.40
CA ARG A 35 -19.10 46.98 3.22
C ARG A 35 -20.06 46.15 2.36
N SER A 36 -20.54 46.70 1.25
CA SER A 36 -21.43 45.93 0.35
C SER A 36 -20.75 44.68 -0.21
N ALA A 37 -19.48 44.79 -0.64
CA ALA A 37 -18.73 43.65 -1.17
C ALA A 37 -18.49 42.58 -0.09
N LEU A 38 -18.13 42.98 1.13
CA LEU A 38 -17.94 42.06 2.26
C LEU A 38 -19.26 41.38 2.67
N SER A 39 -20.38 42.11 2.65
CA SER A 39 -21.70 41.56 2.96
C SER A 39 -22.14 40.50 1.93
N THR A 40 -21.94 40.74 0.64
CA THR A 40 -22.19 39.73 -0.41
C THR A 40 -21.31 38.51 -0.20
N LYS A 41 -20.01 38.70 0.05
CA LYS A 41 -19.08 37.58 0.31
C LYS A 41 -19.47 36.78 1.56
N GLN A 42 -19.95 37.44 2.62
CA GLN A 42 -20.45 36.78 3.82
C GLN A 42 -21.65 35.89 3.52
N GLN A 43 -22.60 36.35 2.71
CA GLN A 43 -23.77 35.57 2.29
C GLN A 43 -23.37 34.34 1.47
N GLU A 44 -22.45 34.49 0.50
CA GLU A 44 -21.92 33.39 -0.30
C GLU A 44 -21.24 32.32 0.55
N LEU A 45 -20.37 32.74 1.50
CA LEU A 45 -19.68 31.82 2.40
C LEU A 45 -20.63 31.13 3.38
N THR A 46 -21.67 31.83 3.84
CA THR A 46 -22.70 31.24 4.71
C THR A 46 -23.49 30.17 3.97
N GLN A 47 -23.89 30.44 2.73
CA GLN A 47 -24.57 29.44 1.90
C GLN A 47 -23.67 28.22 1.63
N LYS A 48 -22.39 28.47 1.33
CA LYS A 48 -21.41 27.39 1.12
C LYS A 48 -21.23 26.50 2.35
N ASP A 49 -21.23 27.06 3.57
CA ASP A 49 -21.16 26.26 4.80
C ASP A 49 -22.41 25.37 4.99
N ILE A 50 -23.60 25.89 4.69
CA ILE A 50 -24.86 25.13 4.74
C ILE A 50 -24.83 23.97 3.73
N ASP A 51 -24.43 24.24 2.49
CA ASP A 51 -24.35 23.23 1.43
C ASP A 51 -23.35 22.12 1.78
N LEU A 52 -22.19 22.49 2.34
CA LEU A 52 -21.17 21.53 2.79
C LEU A 52 -21.63 20.71 4.00
N ALA A 53 -22.39 21.32 4.92
CA ALA A 53 -22.97 20.59 6.06
C ALA A 53 -23.97 19.52 5.59
N LEU A 54 -24.85 19.86 4.64
CA LEU A 54 -25.78 18.90 4.05
C LEU A 54 -25.06 17.78 3.28
N LEU A 55 -23.99 18.13 2.54
CA LEU A 55 -23.15 17.15 1.85
C LEU A 55 -22.51 16.17 2.84
N LEU A 56 -21.98 16.64 3.97
CA LEU A 56 -21.40 15.77 4.99
C LEU A 56 -22.44 14.84 5.61
N GLU A 57 -23.66 15.30 5.86
CA GLU A 57 -24.76 14.45 6.38
C GLU A 57 -25.10 13.34 5.38
N THR A 58 -25.28 13.69 4.11
CA THR A 58 -25.56 12.70 3.04
C THR A 58 -24.43 11.69 2.88
N LEU A 59 -23.17 12.12 2.87
CA LEU A 59 -22.01 11.23 2.81
C LEU A 59 -21.90 10.33 4.06
N GLY A 60 -22.22 10.84 5.24
CA GLY A 60 -22.26 10.06 6.48
C GLY A 60 -23.28 8.91 6.39
N THR A 61 -24.47 9.19 5.86
CA THR A 61 -25.47 8.12 5.63
C THR A 61 -25.04 7.09 4.59
N GLU A 62 -24.31 7.52 3.54
CA GLU A 62 -23.70 6.64 2.55
C GLU A 62 -22.66 5.73 3.20
N GLN A 63 -21.75 6.29 4.02
CA GLN A 63 -20.72 5.54 4.75
C GLN A 63 -21.32 4.50 5.70
N ASP A 64 -22.35 4.88 6.48
CA ASP A 64 -23.04 3.95 7.38
C ASP A 64 -23.73 2.80 6.64
N GLY A 65 -24.30 3.09 5.47
CA GLY A 65 -24.89 2.08 4.59
C GLY A 65 -23.87 1.09 4.06
N LEU A 66 -22.72 1.58 3.61
CA LEU A 66 -21.61 0.76 3.13
C LEU A 66 -21.00 -0.08 4.26
N ALA A 67 -20.80 0.51 5.45
CA ALA A 67 -20.22 -0.18 6.61
C ALA A 67 -21.08 -1.37 7.06
N LYS A 68 -22.43 -1.22 7.07
CA LYS A 68 -23.35 -2.32 7.40
C LYS A 68 -23.29 -3.48 6.42
N GLY A 69 -22.89 -3.23 5.17
CA GLY A 69 -22.74 -4.28 4.15
C GLY A 69 -21.47 -5.12 4.30
N LEU A 70 -20.48 -4.68 5.08
CA LEU A 70 -19.20 -5.38 5.20
C LEU A 70 -19.30 -6.67 6.01
N GLU A 71 -19.91 -6.62 7.19
CA GLU A 71 -19.88 -7.75 8.15
C GLU A 71 -20.41 -9.07 7.55
N PRO A 72 -21.57 -9.11 6.86
CA PRO A 72 -22.04 -10.36 6.23
C PRO A 72 -21.12 -10.86 5.12
N LEU A 73 -20.49 -9.95 4.36
CA LEU A 73 -19.57 -10.30 3.29
C LEU A 73 -18.22 -10.80 3.83
N GLU A 74 -17.73 -10.25 4.95
CA GLU A 74 -16.51 -10.70 5.60
C GLU A 74 -16.64 -12.13 6.13
N GLN A 75 -17.78 -12.45 6.74
CA GLN A 75 -18.07 -13.81 7.20
C GLN A 75 -18.02 -14.81 6.04
N LEU A 76 -18.71 -14.52 4.92
CA LEU A 76 -18.71 -15.39 3.74
C LEU A 76 -17.35 -15.45 3.04
N ALA A 77 -16.63 -14.32 2.95
CA ALA A 77 -15.33 -14.25 2.30
C ALA A 77 -14.24 -14.99 3.08
N SER A 78 -14.33 -15.04 4.42
CA SER A 78 -13.37 -15.74 5.27
C SER A 78 -13.26 -17.24 4.96
N GLY A 79 -14.37 -17.85 4.54
CA GLY A 79 -14.44 -19.27 4.15
C GLY A 79 -13.99 -19.57 2.72
N ALA A 80 -13.67 -18.58 1.89
CA ALA A 80 -13.46 -18.80 0.45
C ALA A 80 -12.34 -19.81 0.12
N VAL A 81 -11.22 -19.76 0.84
CA VAL A 81 -10.11 -20.70 0.63
C VAL A 81 -10.50 -22.12 1.05
N LEU A 82 -11.25 -22.24 2.15
CA LEU A 82 -11.72 -23.54 2.64
C LEU A 82 -12.71 -24.16 1.66
N HIS A 83 -13.77 -23.42 1.29
CA HIS A 83 -14.80 -23.91 0.38
C HIS A 83 -14.23 -24.25 -1.02
N ALA A 84 -13.22 -23.51 -1.50
CA ALA A 84 -12.53 -23.86 -2.75
C ALA A 84 -11.77 -25.18 -2.66
N LYS A 85 -11.11 -25.45 -1.51
CA LYS A 85 -10.44 -26.73 -1.26
C LYS A 85 -11.44 -27.87 -1.11
N GLU A 86 -12.56 -27.64 -0.43
CA GLU A 86 -13.63 -28.62 -0.29
C GLU A 86 -14.27 -28.97 -1.63
N ALA A 87 -14.48 -27.98 -2.52
CA ALA A 87 -14.96 -28.21 -3.87
C ALA A 87 -13.97 -29.07 -4.70
N ALA A 88 -12.68 -28.77 -4.61
CA ALA A 88 -11.65 -29.57 -5.29
C ALA A 88 -11.57 -31.00 -4.74
N ALA A 89 -11.62 -31.17 -3.41
CA ALA A 89 -11.61 -32.48 -2.77
C ALA A 89 -12.87 -33.31 -3.12
N ALA A 90 -14.04 -32.68 -3.18
CA ALA A 90 -15.27 -33.34 -3.62
C ALA A 90 -15.19 -33.81 -5.08
N GLU A 91 -14.57 -33.01 -5.96
CA GLU A 91 -14.36 -33.40 -7.37
C GLU A 91 -13.39 -34.57 -7.51
N GLU A 92 -12.29 -34.57 -6.76
CA GLU A 92 -11.35 -35.71 -6.72
C GLU A 92 -12.04 -36.97 -6.19
N LEU A 93 -12.85 -36.85 -5.14
CA LEU A 93 -13.62 -37.98 -4.60
C LEU A 93 -14.60 -38.56 -5.63
N LEU A 94 -15.28 -37.70 -6.41
CA LEU A 94 -16.16 -38.17 -7.48
C LEU A 94 -15.40 -38.94 -8.57
N ASP A 95 -14.16 -38.52 -8.91
CA ASP A 95 -13.31 -39.29 -9.82
C ASP A 95 -12.94 -40.66 -9.23
N VAL A 96 -12.58 -40.70 -7.95
CA VAL A 96 -12.29 -41.95 -7.23
C VAL A 96 -13.50 -42.90 -7.23
N VAL A 97 -14.71 -42.39 -6.98
CA VAL A 97 -15.95 -43.18 -7.00
C VAL A 97 -16.22 -43.78 -8.39
N ARG A 98 -16.04 -43.00 -9.45
CA ARG A 98 -16.21 -43.50 -10.84
C ARG A 98 -15.17 -44.56 -11.19
N ARG A 99 -13.93 -44.36 -10.76
CA ARG A 99 -12.86 -45.35 -10.94
C ARG A 99 -13.11 -46.61 -10.13
N TYR A 100 -13.68 -46.50 -8.93
CA TYR A 100 -14.07 -47.63 -8.10
C TYR A 100 -15.15 -48.47 -8.79
N ALA A 101 -16.20 -47.83 -9.33
CA ALA A 101 -17.24 -48.51 -10.09
C ALA A 101 -16.67 -49.29 -11.29
N ALA A 102 -15.81 -48.65 -12.10
CA ALA A 102 -15.16 -49.30 -13.23
C ALA A 102 -14.19 -50.43 -12.81
N ALA A 103 -13.49 -50.26 -11.68
CA ALA A 103 -12.61 -51.30 -11.13
C ALA A 103 -13.41 -52.50 -10.61
N GLY A 104 -14.61 -52.28 -10.05
CA GLY A 104 -15.54 -53.33 -9.64
C GLY A 104 -15.99 -54.17 -10.83
N GLU A 105 -16.39 -53.54 -11.94
CA GLU A 105 -16.74 -54.25 -13.18
C GLU A 105 -15.55 -55.07 -13.73
N ALA A 106 -14.34 -54.51 -13.70
CA ALA A 106 -13.13 -55.20 -14.13
C ALA A 106 -12.77 -56.39 -13.22
N GLN A 107 -12.97 -56.26 -11.90
CA GLN A 107 -12.77 -57.32 -10.92
C GLN A 107 -13.76 -58.47 -11.15
N GLU A 108 -15.04 -58.17 -11.41
CA GLU A 108 -16.06 -59.17 -11.73
C GLU A 108 -15.69 -59.92 -13.01
N ALA A 109 -15.32 -59.20 -14.08
CA ALA A 109 -14.86 -59.81 -15.32
C ALA A 109 -13.57 -60.64 -15.18
N ALA A 110 -12.64 -60.24 -14.31
CA ALA A 110 -11.43 -61.01 -13.99
C ALA A 110 -11.78 -62.27 -13.18
N THR A 111 -12.74 -62.17 -12.26
CA THR A 111 -13.24 -63.30 -11.46
C THR A 111 -13.87 -64.36 -12.35
N ASP A 112 -14.71 -63.95 -13.30
CA ASP A 112 -15.35 -64.84 -14.27
C ASP A 112 -14.35 -65.51 -15.21
N ARG A 113 -13.36 -64.78 -15.71
CA ARG A 113 -12.29 -65.37 -16.54
C ARG A 113 -11.44 -66.36 -15.75
N HIS A 114 -11.10 -66.03 -14.50
CA HIS A 114 -10.34 -66.92 -13.64
C HIS A 114 -11.13 -68.19 -13.28
N SER A 115 -12.42 -68.08 -12.98
CA SER A 115 -13.28 -69.24 -12.68
C SER A 115 -13.43 -70.16 -13.88
N ALA A 116 -13.68 -69.61 -15.09
CA ALA A 116 -13.74 -70.38 -16.32
C ALA A 116 -12.39 -71.05 -16.66
N SER A 117 -11.26 -70.35 -16.51
CA SER A 117 -9.94 -70.94 -16.75
C SER A 117 -9.59 -72.03 -15.73
N ARG A 118 -10.11 -71.94 -14.50
CA ARG A 118 -9.92 -72.97 -13.46
C ARG A 118 -10.66 -74.25 -13.84
N GLU A 119 -11.87 -74.15 -14.38
CA GLU A 119 -12.62 -75.30 -14.89
C GLU A 119 -11.88 -75.99 -16.04
N ILE A 120 -11.40 -75.22 -17.02
CA ILE A 120 -10.59 -75.73 -18.14
C ILE A 120 -9.34 -76.44 -17.62
N GLN A 121 -8.61 -75.83 -16.68
CA GLN A 121 -7.40 -76.42 -16.12
C GLN A 121 -7.67 -77.75 -15.40
N LEU A 122 -8.78 -77.85 -14.65
CA LEU A 122 -9.20 -79.08 -13.99
C LEU A 122 -9.60 -80.16 -14.99
N GLU A 123 -10.29 -79.81 -16.07
CA GLU A 123 -10.65 -80.73 -17.14
C GLU A 123 -9.40 -81.28 -17.85
N LYS A 124 -8.46 -80.40 -18.22
CA LYS A 124 -7.17 -80.79 -18.83
C LYS A 124 -6.33 -81.66 -17.90
N LYS A 125 -6.29 -81.31 -16.61
CA LYS A 125 -5.62 -82.12 -15.57
C LYS A 125 -6.24 -83.52 -15.48
N ARG A 126 -7.57 -83.61 -15.45
CA ARG A 126 -8.27 -84.89 -15.41
C ARG A 126 -7.96 -85.73 -16.65
N ARG A 127 -8.02 -85.14 -17.85
CA ARG A 127 -7.69 -85.84 -19.10
C ARG A 127 -6.26 -86.38 -19.12
N TRP A 128 -5.30 -85.60 -18.64
CA TRP A 128 -3.91 -86.03 -18.51
C TRP A 128 -3.76 -87.20 -17.52
N LEU A 129 -4.39 -87.10 -16.34
CA LEU A 129 -4.36 -88.17 -15.33
C LEU A 129 -5.04 -89.46 -15.82
N ASP A 130 -6.19 -89.36 -16.51
CA ASP A 130 -6.89 -90.51 -17.09
C ASP A 130 -6.00 -91.22 -18.13
N LEU A 131 -5.34 -90.46 -19.01
CA LEU A 131 -4.40 -91.01 -20.01
C LEU A 131 -3.14 -91.60 -19.36
N ARG A 132 -2.66 -90.99 -18.27
CA ARG A 132 -1.53 -91.51 -17.48
C ARG A 132 -1.90 -92.85 -16.84
N GLU A 133 -3.09 -92.96 -16.28
CA GLU A 133 -3.60 -94.19 -15.68
C GLU A 133 -3.79 -95.28 -16.75
N GLU A 134 -4.37 -94.93 -17.91
CA GLU A 134 -4.54 -95.84 -19.04
C GLU A 134 -3.19 -96.35 -19.57
N ARG A 135 -2.17 -95.49 -19.65
CA ARG A 135 -0.80 -95.91 -20.02
C ARG A 135 -0.18 -96.83 -18.96
N LEU A 136 -0.29 -96.50 -17.68
CA LEU A 136 0.23 -97.33 -16.58
C LEU A 136 -0.44 -98.72 -16.56
N ALA A 137 -1.75 -98.78 -16.81
CA ALA A 137 -2.49 -100.04 -16.94
C ALA A 137 -2.01 -100.88 -18.14
N ASN A 138 -1.53 -100.23 -19.20
CA ASN A 138 -0.99 -100.87 -20.41
C ASN A 138 0.55 -100.98 -20.44
N ALA A 139 1.25 -100.63 -19.35
CA ALA A 139 2.71 -100.57 -19.31
C ALA A 139 3.38 -101.94 -19.57
N ALA A 140 2.73 -103.04 -19.13
CA ALA A 140 3.22 -104.39 -19.41
C ALA A 140 3.17 -104.73 -20.91
N ALA A 141 2.18 -104.24 -21.64
CA ALA A 141 2.07 -104.42 -23.09
C ALA A 141 3.04 -103.51 -23.86
N GLU A 142 3.28 -102.27 -23.39
CA GLU A 142 4.28 -101.35 -23.95
C GLU A 142 5.71 -101.93 -23.84
N LEU A 143 6.06 -102.49 -22.69
CA LEU A 143 7.35 -103.15 -22.46
C LEU A 143 7.48 -104.47 -23.23
N ALA A 144 6.39 -105.25 -23.33
CA ALA A 144 6.38 -106.49 -24.11
C ALA A 144 6.56 -106.26 -25.62
N ALA A 145 6.05 -105.14 -26.16
CA ALA A 145 6.21 -104.75 -27.56
C ALA A 145 7.66 -104.41 -27.95
N GLN A 146 8.52 -104.11 -26.98
CA GLN A 146 9.94 -103.77 -27.17
C GLN A 146 10.88 -104.97 -26.99
N LEU A 147 10.34 -106.17 -26.70
CA LEU A 147 11.12 -107.40 -26.60
C LEU A 147 11.50 -107.91 -27.99
N ALA A 148 12.79 -108.13 -28.22
CA ALA A 148 13.33 -108.78 -29.40
C ALA A 148 13.80 -110.21 -29.04
N ASP A 149 13.49 -111.19 -29.89
CA ASP A 149 13.90 -112.57 -29.66
C ASP A 149 15.43 -112.69 -29.55
N GLY A 150 15.90 -113.20 -28.40
CA GLY A 150 17.32 -113.40 -28.10
C GLY A 150 18.02 -112.20 -27.44
N GLU A 151 17.32 -111.10 -27.12
CA GLU A 151 17.87 -110.02 -26.31
C GLU A 151 17.39 -110.09 -24.85
N ALA A 152 18.26 -109.75 -23.91
CA ALA A 152 17.94 -109.77 -22.49
C ALA A 152 16.90 -108.68 -22.16
N CYS A 153 15.76 -109.08 -21.59
CA CYS A 153 14.70 -108.16 -21.19
C CYS A 153 15.20 -107.11 -20.17
N PRO A 154 14.90 -105.82 -20.35
CA PRO A 154 15.37 -104.74 -19.47
C PRO A 154 14.76 -104.76 -18.06
N VAL A 155 13.70 -105.54 -17.83
CA VAL A 155 13.02 -105.63 -16.51
C VAL A 155 13.53 -106.83 -15.69
N CYS A 156 13.70 -108.00 -16.32
CA CYS A 156 14.03 -109.25 -15.61
C CYS A 156 15.30 -109.96 -16.11
N GLY A 157 15.88 -109.54 -17.24
CA GLY A 157 17.11 -110.10 -17.81
C GLY A 157 16.98 -111.42 -18.57
N SER A 158 15.77 -111.96 -18.76
CA SER A 158 15.52 -113.20 -19.53
C SER A 158 15.52 -112.94 -21.04
N GLU A 159 16.00 -113.90 -21.83
CA GLU A 159 15.95 -113.89 -23.31
C GLU A 159 14.70 -114.61 -23.87
N ASP A 160 13.90 -115.26 -23.02
CA ASP A 160 12.78 -116.12 -23.45
C ASP A 160 11.45 -115.72 -22.77
N HIS A 161 10.40 -115.50 -23.57
CA HIS A 161 9.07 -115.02 -23.14
C HIS A 161 7.95 -115.79 -23.87
N PRO A 162 7.39 -116.87 -23.28
CA PRO A 162 6.46 -117.76 -23.98
C PRO A 162 5.01 -117.24 -24.09
N SER A 163 4.64 -116.20 -23.34
CA SER A 163 3.32 -115.57 -23.41
C SER A 163 3.45 -114.06 -23.12
N PRO A 164 4.11 -113.28 -23.99
CA PRO A 164 4.22 -111.83 -23.80
C PRO A 164 2.81 -111.20 -23.79
N ALA A 165 2.62 -110.14 -23.00
CA ALA A 165 1.38 -109.40 -23.01
C ALA A 165 1.09 -108.89 -24.43
N GLU A 166 -0.14 -109.04 -24.92
CA GLU A 166 -0.48 -108.65 -26.29
C GLU A 166 -0.15 -107.16 -26.51
N ALA A 167 0.79 -106.90 -27.40
CA ALA A 167 1.16 -105.57 -27.81
C ALA A 167 -0.02 -104.94 -28.55
N ALA A 168 -0.86 -104.18 -27.85
CA ALA A 168 -1.83 -103.34 -28.51
C ALA A 168 -1.06 -102.31 -29.36
N ALA A 169 -1.38 -102.23 -30.66
CA ALA A 169 -0.84 -101.21 -31.57
C ALA A 169 -1.12 -99.76 -31.13
N SER A 170 -1.78 -99.56 -29.98
CA SER A 170 -2.09 -98.28 -29.35
C SER A 170 -1.03 -97.77 -28.36
N ALA A 171 -0.02 -98.55 -27.96
CA ALA A 171 0.92 -98.15 -26.90
C ALA A 171 1.74 -96.89 -27.24
N LEU A 172 2.24 -96.76 -28.48
CA LEU A 172 2.94 -95.56 -28.96
C LEU A 172 2.00 -94.34 -29.10
N GLY A 173 0.75 -94.57 -29.47
CA GLY A 173 -0.28 -93.51 -29.56
C GLY A 173 -0.69 -92.98 -28.19
N LEU A 174 -0.70 -93.83 -27.16
CA LEU A 174 -1.01 -93.44 -25.77
C LEU A 174 0.10 -92.57 -25.17
N SER A 175 1.39 -92.86 -25.40
CA SER A 175 2.49 -92.00 -24.93
C SER A 175 2.45 -90.60 -25.55
N GLN A 176 2.23 -90.51 -26.87
CA GLN A 176 2.11 -89.21 -27.55
C GLN A 176 0.86 -88.44 -27.11
N ALA A 177 -0.26 -89.14 -26.87
CA ALA A 177 -1.48 -88.52 -26.35
C ALA A 177 -1.31 -88.03 -24.91
N GLU A 178 -0.58 -88.76 -24.06
CA GLU A 178 -0.24 -88.34 -22.70
C GLU A 178 0.63 -87.06 -22.72
N GLU A 179 1.70 -87.04 -23.52
CA GLU A 179 2.59 -85.87 -23.65
C GLU A 179 1.82 -84.64 -24.17
N ALA A 180 0.95 -84.80 -25.17
CA ALA A 180 0.10 -83.72 -25.65
C ALA A 180 -0.89 -83.23 -24.56
N ALA A 181 -1.50 -84.15 -23.80
CA ALA A 181 -2.39 -83.79 -22.70
C ALA A 181 -1.64 -83.11 -21.53
N GLN A 182 -0.38 -83.49 -21.29
CA GLN A 182 0.49 -82.85 -20.31
C GLN A 182 0.81 -81.41 -20.75
N GLN A 183 1.19 -81.19 -22.01
CA GLN A 183 1.44 -79.84 -22.54
C GLN A 183 0.17 -78.96 -22.49
N ASP A 184 -1.00 -79.51 -22.84
CA ASP A 184 -2.29 -78.84 -22.70
C ASP A 184 -2.58 -78.44 -21.24
N HIS A 185 -2.26 -79.32 -20.28
CA HIS A 185 -2.41 -79.05 -18.85
C HIS A 185 -1.46 -77.96 -18.37
N GLU A 186 -0.18 -78.04 -18.71
CA GLU A 186 0.83 -77.03 -18.36
C GLU A 186 0.48 -75.65 -18.96
N ALA A 187 -0.01 -75.61 -20.21
CA ALA A 187 -0.49 -74.38 -20.83
C ALA A 187 -1.73 -73.81 -20.11
N ALA A 188 -2.68 -74.67 -19.72
CA ALA A 188 -3.86 -74.26 -18.96
C ALA A 188 -3.50 -73.78 -17.54
N GLU A 189 -2.50 -74.39 -16.89
CA GLU A 189 -1.97 -73.96 -15.60
C GLU A 189 -1.26 -72.61 -15.69
N ALA A 190 -0.44 -72.39 -16.73
CA ALA A 190 0.20 -71.11 -16.99
C ALA A 190 -0.82 -69.99 -17.24
N ASN A 191 -1.88 -70.27 -18.02
CA ASN A 191 -2.98 -69.33 -18.26
C ASN A 191 -3.74 -69.00 -16.97
N LEU A 192 -4.05 -70.03 -16.16
CA LEU A 192 -4.70 -69.83 -14.86
C LEU A 192 -3.84 -68.98 -13.92
N ALA A 193 -2.54 -69.21 -13.87
CA ALA A 193 -1.61 -68.42 -13.07
C ALA A 193 -1.53 -66.96 -13.54
N ALA A 194 -1.59 -66.71 -14.85
CA ALA A 194 -1.65 -65.35 -15.40
C ALA A 194 -2.95 -64.63 -15.00
N LEU A 195 -4.10 -65.29 -15.16
CA LEU A 195 -5.40 -64.74 -14.75
C LEU A 195 -5.53 -64.56 -13.23
N ALA A 196 -4.87 -65.40 -12.43
CA ALA A 196 -4.82 -65.25 -10.98
C ALA A 196 -4.05 -63.98 -10.56
N ARG A 197 -2.98 -63.61 -11.28
CA ARG A 197 -2.29 -62.32 -11.07
C ARG A 197 -3.18 -61.15 -11.45
N GLU A 198 -3.83 -61.22 -12.62
CA GLU A 198 -4.78 -60.18 -13.06
C GLU A 198 -5.92 -59.97 -12.05
N LEU A 199 -6.49 -61.05 -11.51
CA LEU A 199 -7.50 -60.99 -10.46
C LEU A 199 -6.94 -60.38 -9.16
N SER A 200 -5.72 -60.73 -8.77
CA SER A 200 -5.06 -60.14 -7.61
C SER A 200 -4.85 -58.63 -7.76
N ASP A 201 -4.39 -58.19 -8.94
CA ASP A 201 -4.18 -56.78 -9.25
C ASP A 201 -5.52 -56.00 -9.25
N ALA A 202 -6.58 -56.59 -9.81
CA ALA A 202 -7.92 -56.02 -9.78
C ALA A 202 -8.47 -55.91 -8.34
N ASN A 203 -8.32 -56.95 -7.52
CA ASN A 203 -8.71 -56.92 -6.10
C ASN A 203 -7.95 -55.84 -5.32
N GLN A 204 -6.64 -55.70 -5.57
CA GLN A 204 -5.83 -54.67 -4.93
C GLN A 204 -6.27 -53.26 -5.35
N LEU A 205 -6.57 -53.04 -6.63
CA LEU A 205 -7.05 -51.76 -7.12
C LEU A 205 -8.39 -51.36 -6.49
N VAL A 206 -9.35 -52.28 -6.41
CA VAL A 206 -10.65 -52.05 -5.76
C VAL A 206 -10.45 -51.72 -4.28
N ALA A 207 -9.58 -52.45 -3.56
CA ALA A 207 -9.29 -52.18 -2.16
C ALA A 207 -8.65 -50.81 -1.94
N VAL A 208 -7.74 -50.38 -2.82
CA VAL A 208 -7.10 -49.05 -2.76
C VAL A 208 -8.13 -47.94 -2.99
N LEU A 209 -8.98 -48.08 -4.00
CA LEU A 209 -10.01 -47.09 -4.32
C LEU A 209 -11.10 -47.02 -3.25
N ALA A 210 -11.50 -48.15 -2.67
CA ALA A 210 -12.38 -48.18 -1.49
C ALA A 210 -11.74 -47.47 -0.29
N GLY A 211 -10.44 -47.70 -0.02
CA GLY A 211 -9.71 -47.00 1.04
C GLY A 211 -9.60 -45.49 0.84
N GLN A 212 -9.79 -45.00 -0.39
CA GLN A 212 -9.86 -43.59 -0.74
C GLN A 212 -11.29 -43.02 -0.70
N GLY A 213 -12.28 -43.80 -0.28
CA GLY A 213 -13.69 -43.41 -0.21
C GLY A 213 -14.48 -43.62 -1.51
N GLY A 214 -14.00 -44.47 -2.42
CA GLY A 214 -14.70 -44.78 -3.68
C GLY A 214 -15.96 -45.63 -3.52
N ASP A 215 -16.20 -46.21 -2.34
CA ASP A 215 -17.32 -47.10 -2.02
C ASP A 215 -18.63 -46.36 -1.70
N ILE A 216 -18.61 -45.02 -1.66
CA ILE A 216 -19.83 -44.20 -1.52
C ILE A 216 -20.68 -44.21 -2.80
N PRO A 217 -22.01 -44.03 -2.71
CA PRO A 217 -22.87 -43.92 -3.88
C PRO A 217 -22.50 -42.73 -4.78
N GLU A 218 -22.43 -42.92 -6.10
CA GLU A 218 -22.10 -41.84 -7.04
C GLU A 218 -23.07 -40.64 -6.92
N GLU A 219 -24.36 -40.89 -6.68
CA GLU A 219 -25.33 -39.82 -6.44
C GLU A 219 -24.99 -38.95 -5.23
N GLU A 220 -24.41 -39.54 -4.18
CA GLU A 220 -24.00 -38.82 -2.98
C GLU A 220 -22.75 -37.97 -3.25
N ALA A 221 -21.78 -38.53 -3.99
CA ALA A 221 -20.59 -37.80 -4.44
C ALA A 221 -20.96 -36.61 -5.35
N ILE A 222 -21.91 -36.79 -6.27
CA ILE A 222 -22.42 -35.70 -7.14
C ILE A 222 -23.06 -34.59 -6.29
N ARG A 223 -23.93 -34.94 -5.33
CA ARG A 223 -24.55 -33.95 -4.43
C ARG A 223 -23.50 -33.20 -3.61
N ALA A 224 -22.45 -33.87 -3.13
CA ALA A 224 -21.36 -33.24 -2.40
C ALA A 224 -20.60 -32.23 -3.28
N VAL A 225 -20.29 -32.59 -4.53
CA VAL A 225 -19.65 -31.67 -5.50
C VAL A 225 -20.54 -30.45 -5.77
N GLU A 226 -21.83 -30.64 -6.00
CA GLU A 226 -22.76 -29.53 -6.25
C GLU A 226 -22.83 -28.57 -5.05
N ALA A 227 -22.99 -29.11 -3.84
CA ALA A 227 -23.03 -28.31 -2.61
C ALA A 227 -21.73 -27.52 -2.39
N ALA A 228 -20.58 -28.18 -2.55
CA ALA A 228 -19.26 -27.56 -2.37
C ALA A 228 -18.99 -26.48 -3.44
N ARG A 229 -19.37 -26.71 -4.70
CA ARG A 229 -19.27 -25.70 -5.77
C ARG A 229 -20.14 -24.48 -5.50
N ILE A 230 -21.36 -24.66 -5.00
CA ILE A 230 -22.25 -23.55 -4.64
C ILE A 230 -21.62 -22.73 -3.51
N ALA A 231 -21.12 -23.38 -2.45
CA ALA A 231 -20.48 -22.71 -1.32
C ALA A 231 -19.21 -21.94 -1.75
N ALA A 232 -18.37 -22.56 -2.58
CA ALA A 232 -17.19 -21.93 -3.16
C ALA A 232 -17.56 -20.70 -4.01
N GLY A 233 -18.56 -20.84 -4.89
CA GLY A 233 -19.05 -19.76 -5.75
C GLY A 233 -19.60 -18.57 -4.95
N GLN A 234 -20.39 -18.83 -3.92
CA GLN A 234 -20.93 -17.80 -3.03
C GLN A 234 -19.81 -17.05 -2.29
N SER A 235 -18.82 -17.78 -1.79
CA SER A 235 -17.70 -17.19 -1.03
C SER A 235 -16.77 -16.38 -1.93
N GLN A 236 -16.51 -16.86 -3.15
CA GLN A 236 -15.73 -16.14 -4.14
C GLN A 236 -16.43 -14.85 -4.59
N PHE A 237 -17.76 -14.90 -4.79
CA PHE A 237 -18.56 -13.72 -5.07
C PHE A 237 -18.53 -12.73 -3.90
N ALA A 238 -18.59 -13.22 -2.66
CA ALA A 238 -18.44 -12.39 -1.47
C ALA A 238 -17.07 -11.71 -1.39
N VAL A 239 -15.96 -12.41 -1.70
CA VAL A 239 -14.61 -11.82 -1.78
C VAL A 239 -14.57 -10.66 -2.76
N LYS A 240 -15.15 -10.83 -3.96
CA LYS A 240 -15.18 -9.76 -4.98
C LYS A 240 -15.99 -8.55 -4.50
N ASN A 241 -17.20 -8.78 -4.02
CA ASN A 241 -18.07 -7.69 -3.54
C ASN A 241 -17.48 -6.99 -2.31
N LEU A 242 -16.79 -7.71 -1.44
CA LEU A 242 -16.09 -7.15 -0.29
C LEU A 242 -15.00 -6.16 -0.75
N ALA A 243 -14.22 -6.53 -1.78
CA ALA A 243 -13.21 -5.65 -2.35
C ALA A 243 -13.85 -4.37 -2.94
N ASP A 244 -14.91 -4.53 -3.73
CA ASP A 244 -15.64 -3.40 -4.32
C ASP A 244 -16.25 -2.49 -3.24
N LEU A 245 -16.82 -3.06 -2.19
CA LEU A 245 -17.44 -2.32 -1.09
C LEU A 245 -16.40 -1.57 -0.23
N ARG A 246 -15.24 -2.19 0.04
CA ARG A 246 -14.13 -1.52 0.73
C ARG A 246 -13.60 -0.34 -0.08
N GLN A 247 -13.48 -0.49 -1.40
CA GLN A 247 -13.08 0.60 -2.28
C GLN A 247 -14.10 1.76 -2.27
N GLN A 248 -15.40 1.44 -2.27
CA GLN A 248 -16.46 2.46 -2.14
C GLN A 248 -16.41 3.18 -0.78
N LEU A 249 -16.14 2.44 0.30
CA LEU A 249 -16.01 3.01 1.63
C LEU A 249 -14.81 3.97 1.72
N GLU A 250 -13.65 3.55 1.22
CA GLU A 250 -12.44 4.40 1.17
C GLU A 250 -12.69 5.68 0.34
N ALA A 251 -13.39 5.56 -0.79
CA ALA A 251 -13.77 6.70 -1.61
C ALA A 251 -14.76 7.64 -0.88
N ALA A 252 -15.73 7.09 -0.14
CA ALA A 252 -16.66 7.88 0.68
C ALA A 252 -15.93 8.61 1.81
N GLU A 253 -15.02 7.94 2.52
CA GLU A 253 -14.18 8.53 3.57
C GLU A 253 -13.30 9.68 3.04
N ALA A 254 -12.69 9.50 1.86
CA ALA A 254 -11.94 10.55 1.20
C ALA A 254 -12.82 11.77 0.83
N ARG A 255 -14.05 11.53 0.34
CA ARG A 255 -15.02 12.59 0.04
C ARG A 255 -15.45 13.32 1.31
N ILE A 256 -15.68 12.62 2.42
CA ILE A 256 -16.00 13.20 3.73
C ILE A 256 -14.85 14.09 4.20
N ALA A 257 -13.62 13.57 4.21
CA ALA A 257 -12.45 14.33 4.65
C ALA A 257 -12.23 15.61 3.81
N ALA A 258 -12.44 15.53 2.49
CA ALA A 258 -12.36 16.68 1.60
C ALA A 258 -13.46 17.71 1.88
N ALA A 259 -14.71 17.27 2.07
CA ALA A 259 -15.84 18.14 2.40
C ALA A 259 -15.65 18.81 3.77
N ASP A 260 -15.15 18.09 4.76
CA ASP A 260 -14.85 18.62 6.10
C ASP A 260 -13.75 19.68 6.05
N THR A 261 -12.68 19.42 5.28
CA THR A 261 -11.60 20.38 5.08
C THR A 261 -12.09 21.65 4.37
N ALA A 262 -12.91 21.48 3.32
CA ALA A 262 -13.53 22.60 2.61
C ALA A 262 -14.44 23.42 3.53
N ARG A 263 -15.18 22.75 4.42
CA ARG A 263 -16.08 23.39 5.38
C ARG A 263 -15.31 24.18 6.43
N ARG A 264 -14.25 23.61 7.00
CA ARG A 264 -13.36 24.31 7.95
C ARG A 264 -12.71 25.55 7.31
N SER A 265 -12.28 25.45 6.05
CA SER A 265 -11.74 26.60 5.30
C SER A 265 -12.81 27.68 5.10
N ALA A 266 -14.01 27.30 4.66
CA ALA A 266 -15.12 28.23 4.46
C ALA A 266 -15.54 28.92 5.76
N ALA A 267 -15.61 28.17 6.88
CA ALA A 267 -15.92 28.71 8.19
C ALA A 267 -14.84 29.70 8.69
N SER A 268 -13.56 29.41 8.45
CA SER A 268 -12.46 30.33 8.78
C SER A 268 -12.53 31.61 7.95
N GLU A 269 -12.77 31.50 6.65
CA GLU A 269 -12.97 32.66 5.78
C GLU A 269 -14.19 33.48 6.19
N LEU A 270 -15.30 32.82 6.56
CA LEU A 270 -16.51 33.47 7.03
C LEU A 270 -16.27 34.25 8.33
N ALA A 271 -15.52 33.68 9.27
CA ALA A 271 -15.14 34.35 10.51
C ALA A 271 -14.27 35.60 10.25
N GLN A 272 -13.31 35.50 9.33
CA GLN A 272 -12.48 36.64 8.93
C GLN A 272 -13.33 37.74 8.28
N VAL A 273 -14.16 37.39 7.29
CA VAL A 273 -15.03 38.35 6.58
C VAL A 273 -16.01 39.01 7.55
N THR A 274 -16.56 38.25 8.50
CA THR A 274 -17.48 38.78 9.52
C THR A 274 -16.77 39.80 10.43
N THR A 275 -15.53 39.50 10.84
CA THR A 275 -14.71 40.43 11.64
C THR A 275 -14.35 41.69 10.86
N GLU A 276 -13.94 41.53 9.60
CA GLU A 276 -13.65 42.67 8.71
C GLU A 276 -14.88 43.53 8.46
N LEU A 277 -16.04 42.92 8.26
CA LEU A 277 -17.31 43.62 8.04
C LEU A 277 -17.67 44.46 9.26
N SER A 278 -17.63 43.88 10.46
CA SER A 278 -17.87 44.62 11.71
C SER A 278 -16.90 45.80 11.86
N GLY A 279 -15.61 45.61 11.59
CA GLY A 279 -14.62 46.69 11.66
C GLY A 279 -14.86 47.81 10.65
N VAL A 280 -15.33 47.48 9.44
CA VAL A 280 -15.72 48.47 8.42
C VAL A 280 -17.01 49.20 8.83
N GLU A 281 -17.98 48.51 9.42
CA GLU A 281 -19.21 49.11 9.93
C GLU A 281 -18.96 50.09 11.07
N ASP A 282 -18.05 49.76 12.01
CA ASP A 282 -17.63 50.67 13.08
C ASP A 282 -16.93 51.92 12.52
N GLN A 283 -16.03 51.75 11.54
CA GLN A 283 -15.37 52.86 10.84
C GLN A 283 -16.37 53.75 10.11
N LEU A 284 -17.36 53.14 9.43
CA LEU A 284 -18.44 53.86 8.76
C LEU A 284 -19.26 54.68 9.75
N ALA A 285 -19.68 54.09 10.86
CA ALA A 285 -20.46 54.77 11.89
C ALA A 285 -19.68 55.95 12.50
N SER A 286 -18.41 55.76 12.82
CA SER A 286 -17.55 56.81 13.37
C SER A 286 -17.31 57.95 12.36
N LEU A 287 -17.04 57.63 11.10
CA LEU A 287 -16.72 58.60 10.06
C LEU A 287 -17.96 59.36 9.61
N ASP A 288 -19.09 58.68 9.42
CA ASP A 288 -20.37 59.32 9.09
C ASP A 288 -20.84 60.24 10.23
N GLY A 289 -20.68 59.80 11.49
CA GLY A 289 -20.91 60.63 12.67
C GLY A 289 -20.09 61.92 12.66
N ALA A 290 -18.76 61.82 12.45
CA ALA A 290 -17.88 62.98 12.38
C ALA A 290 -18.23 63.91 11.21
N LEU A 291 -18.52 63.37 10.03
CA LEU A 291 -18.86 64.15 8.84
C LEU A 291 -20.26 64.78 8.92
N SER A 292 -21.23 64.14 9.59
CA SER A 292 -22.59 64.67 9.74
C SER A 292 -22.60 66.03 10.46
N THR A 293 -21.79 66.19 11.50
CA THR A 293 -21.66 67.46 12.22
C THR A 293 -21.05 68.57 11.35
N LEU A 294 -20.04 68.24 10.53
CA LEU A 294 -19.40 69.17 9.61
C LEU A 294 -20.29 69.53 8.40
N ARG A 295 -21.11 68.59 7.92
CA ARG A 295 -22.09 68.79 6.84
C ARG A 295 -23.24 69.71 7.25
N GLY A 296 -23.67 69.65 8.51
CA GLY A 296 -24.81 70.42 9.01
C GLY A 296 -26.06 70.18 8.18
N CYS A 297 -26.69 71.24 7.65
CA CYS A 297 -27.90 71.14 6.82
C CYS A 297 -27.64 70.73 5.35
N HIS A 298 -26.38 70.46 4.98
CA HIS A 298 -25.99 70.24 3.59
C HIS A 298 -25.86 68.75 3.27
N ARG A 299 -26.18 68.37 2.03
CA ARG A 299 -26.15 66.97 1.57
C ARG A 299 -24.72 66.41 1.41
N SER A 300 -23.71 67.27 1.30
CA SER A 300 -22.28 66.90 1.24
C SER A 300 -21.39 68.01 1.77
N LEU A 301 -20.15 67.67 2.18
CA LEU A 301 -19.15 68.66 2.56
C LEU A 301 -18.78 69.56 1.38
N THR A 302 -18.71 69.00 0.17
CA THR A 302 -18.47 69.80 -1.05
C THR A 302 -19.51 70.91 -1.23
N ARG A 303 -20.79 70.62 -0.95
CA ARG A 303 -21.87 71.61 -1.06
C ARG A 303 -21.80 72.64 0.08
N ARG A 304 -21.44 72.19 1.29
CA ARG A 304 -21.20 73.09 2.44
C ARG A 304 -20.03 74.03 2.17
N LEU A 305 -18.92 73.51 1.63
CA LEU A 305 -17.73 74.27 1.28
C LEU A 305 -18.07 75.38 0.29
N ARG A 306 -18.77 75.06 -0.80
CA ARG A 306 -19.22 76.07 -1.78
C ARG A 306 -20.07 77.16 -1.13
N SER A 307 -21.05 76.79 -0.30
CA SER A 307 -21.89 77.74 0.44
C SER A 307 -21.09 78.66 1.38
N LEU A 308 -20.02 78.15 1.99
CA LEU A 308 -19.15 78.94 2.85
C LEU A 308 -18.20 79.83 2.05
N GLN A 309 -17.71 79.38 0.89
CA GLN A 309 -16.88 80.16 -0.03
C GLN A 309 -17.68 81.34 -0.57
N ASP A 310 -18.93 81.11 -0.98
CA ASP A 310 -19.84 82.17 -1.42
C ASP A 310 -20.06 83.21 -0.31
N ALA A 311 -20.33 82.76 0.92
CA ALA A 311 -20.53 83.65 2.07
C ALA A 311 -19.26 84.44 2.44
N ALA A 312 -18.08 83.81 2.39
CA ALA A 312 -16.80 84.48 2.63
C ALA A 312 -16.51 85.53 1.55
N ALA A 313 -16.75 85.22 0.27
CA ALA A 313 -16.59 86.16 -0.84
C ALA A 313 -17.53 87.38 -0.71
N THR A 314 -18.76 87.18 -0.22
CA THR A 314 -19.68 88.29 0.07
C THR A 314 -19.16 89.18 1.21
N LEU A 315 -18.63 88.58 2.28
CA LEU A 315 -18.09 89.34 3.42
C LEU A 315 -16.77 90.04 3.09
N GLU A 316 -15.90 89.44 2.25
CA GLU A 316 -14.69 90.10 1.74
C GLU A 316 -15.03 91.39 1.01
N LYS A 317 -15.99 91.33 0.08
CA LYS A 317 -16.50 92.53 -0.62
C LYS A 317 -17.05 93.58 0.36
N ALA A 318 -17.71 93.15 1.43
CA ALA A 318 -18.24 94.05 2.45
C ALA A 318 -17.12 94.71 3.30
N VAL A 319 -16.07 93.97 3.65
CA VAL A 319 -14.88 94.50 4.35
C VAL A 319 -14.12 95.47 3.46
N GLU A 320 -13.91 95.14 2.18
CA GLU A 320 -13.27 96.04 1.21
C GLU A 320 -14.08 97.33 1.02
N ALA A 321 -15.39 97.22 0.82
CA ALA A 321 -16.27 98.39 0.71
C ALA A 321 -16.21 99.26 1.97
N ARG A 322 -16.13 98.65 3.16
CA ARG A 322 -16.00 99.38 4.42
C ARG A 322 -14.65 100.08 4.54
N ALA A 323 -13.55 99.42 4.20
CA ALA A 323 -12.22 100.01 4.19
C ALA A 323 -12.11 101.17 3.17
N MET A 324 -12.74 101.04 2.00
CA MET A 324 -12.83 102.12 1.02
C MET A 324 -13.64 103.31 1.55
N PHE A 325 -14.77 103.05 2.23
CA PHE A 325 -15.58 104.09 2.87
C PHE A 325 -14.79 104.83 3.96
N ASP A 326 -14.10 104.11 4.83
CA ASP A 326 -13.29 104.68 5.92
C ASP A 326 -12.10 105.49 5.35
N LYS A 327 -11.46 105.03 4.27
CA LYS A 327 -10.39 105.77 3.57
C LYS A 327 -10.91 107.02 2.85
N ALA A 328 -12.09 106.94 2.22
CA ALA A 328 -12.70 108.08 1.54
C ALA A 328 -13.14 109.16 2.53
N THR A 329 -13.69 108.77 3.68
CA THR A 329 -14.03 109.70 4.77
C THR A 329 -12.78 110.33 5.39
N GLY A 330 -11.70 109.55 5.62
CA GLY A 330 -10.42 110.09 6.07
C GLY A 330 -9.83 111.12 5.10
N ARG A 331 -9.78 110.80 3.81
CA ARG A 331 -9.32 111.74 2.76
C ARG A 331 -10.17 113.00 2.65
N ALA A 332 -11.50 112.87 2.78
CA ALA A 332 -12.39 114.02 2.73
C ALA A 332 -12.14 114.99 3.90
N GLU A 333 -11.90 114.44 5.10
CA GLU A 333 -11.60 115.26 6.28
C GLU A 333 -10.20 115.87 6.24
N GLU A 334 -9.18 115.12 5.78
CA GLU A 334 -7.84 115.66 5.51
C GLU A 334 -7.89 116.80 4.49
N ALA A 335 -8.55 116.60 3.35
CA ALA A 335 -8.69 117.62 2.31
C ALA A 335 -9.47 118.86 2.82
N ARG A 336 -10.44 118.67 3.72
CA ARG A 336 -11.15 119.78 4.36
C ARG A 336 -10.25 120.56 5.31
N ILE A 337 -9.46 119.88 6.13
CA ILE A 337 -8.49 120.50 7.05
C ILE A 337 -7.40 121.25 6.26
N GLU A 338 -6.87 120.66 5.19
CA GLU A 338 -5.90 121.32 4.31
C GLU A 338 -6.50 122.56 3.63
N LEU A 339 -7.74 122.48 3.16
CA LEU A 339 -8.44 123.61 2.57
C LEU A 339 -8.64 124.74 3.60
N GLU A 340 -9.12 124.43 4.80
CA GLU A 340 -9.30 125.40 5.89
C GLU A 340 -7.97 126.06 6.30
N ARG A 341 -6.84 125.33 6.20
CA ARG A 341 -5.50 125.87 6.48
C ARG A 341 -4.92 126.70 5.33
N ALA A 342 -5.07 126.24 4.08
CA ALA A 342 -4.45 126.87 2.92
C ALA A 342 -5.13 128.18 2.50
N LEU A 343 -6.43 128.33 2.75
CA LEU A 343 -7.18 129.55 2.40
C LEU A 343 -6.59 130.84 3.00
N PRO A 344 -6.31 130.93 4.32
CA PRO A 344 -5.71 132.13 4.89
C PRO A 344 -4.24 132.34 4.45
N GLU A 345 -3.45 131.29 4.26
CA GLU A 345 -2.06 131.40 3.75
C GLU A 345 -2.04 131.96 2.30
N ALA A 346 -3.04 131.61 1.50
CA ALA A 346 -3.21 132.10 0.13
C ALA A 346 -3.96 133.45 0.02
N GLY A 347 -4.37 134.06 1.14
CA GLY A 347 -5.01 135.37 1.18
C GLY A 347 -6.52 135.38 0.87
N PHE A 348 -7.21 134.24 0.98
CA PHE A 348 -8.64 134.11 0.70
C PHE A 348 -9.47 133.89 1.98
N SER A 349 -10.59 134.59 2.10
CA SER A 349 -11.53 134.46 3.23
C SER A 349 -12.43 133.22 3.16
N SER A 350 -12.64 132.66 1.97
CA SER A 350 -13.49 131.49 1.76
C SER A 350 -13.06 130.68 0.53
N ALA A 351 -13.48 129.41 0.49
CA ALA A 351 -13.27 128.55 -0.69
C ALA A 351 -14.00 129.08 -1.94
N GLU A 352 -15.06 129.87 -1.79
CA GLU A 352 -15.75 130.50 -2.91
C GLU A 352 -14.96 131.70 -3.46
N ASP A 353 -14.30 132.50 -2.61
CA ASP A 353 -13.44 133.61 -3.04
C ASP A 353 -12.22 133.13 -3.83
N ALA A 354 -11.60 132.01 -3.39
CA ALA A 354 -10.48 131.40 -4.11
C ALA A 354 -10.91 130.86 -5.48
N ARG A 355 -12.11 130.27 -5.57
CA ARG A 355 -12.66 129.76 -6.84
C ARG A 355 -13.01 130.88 -7.83
N ALA A 356 -13.35 132.07 -7.33
CA ALA A 356 -13.65 133.23 -8.18
C ALA A 356 -12.40 133.85 -8.85
N GLN A 357 -11.19 133.55 -8.35
CA GLN A 357 -9.92 133.97 -8.97
C GLN A 357 -9.31 132.93 -9.92
N LEU A 358 -9.95 131.76 -10.07
CA LEU A 358 -9.50 130.76 -11.03
C LEU A 358 -9.73 131.28 -12.45
N LEU A 359 -8.67 131.22 -13.27
CA LEU A 359 -8.78 131.45 -14.72
C LEU A 359 -9.83 130.52 -15.31
N SER A 360 -10.56 131.01 -16.32
CA SER A 360 -11.55 130.21 -17.02
C SER A 360 -10.87 129.00 -17.70
N GLY A 361 -11.57 127.86 -17.73
CA GLY A 361 -11.06 126.61 -18.35
C GLY A 361 -10.38 126.76 -19.73
N PRO A 362 -10.89 127.60 -20.66
CA PRO A 362 -10.21 127.80 -21.95
C PRO A 362 -8.89 128.57 -21.84
N ASP A 363 -8.77 129.55 -20.93
CA ASP A 363 -7.55 130.37 -20.78
C ASP A 363 -6.40 129.58 -20.15
N ALA A 364 -6.71 128.75 -19.14
CA ALA A 364 -5.73 127.86 -18.52
C ALA A 364 -5.25 126.77 -19.50
N ALA A 365 -6.14 126.21 -20.32
CA ALA A 365 -5.80 125.21 -21.32
C ALA A 365 -4.86 125.76 -22.42
N ALA A 366 -5.06 127.02 -22.84
CA ALA A 366 -4.21 127.67 -23.83
C ALA A 366 -2.76 127.88 -23.32
N LEU A 367 -2.60 128.32 -22.08
CA LEU A 367 -1.27 128.47 -21.44
C LEU A 367 -0.58 127.12 -21.22
N GLN A 368 -1.34 126.08 -20.84
CA GLN A 368 -0.78 124.74 -20.62
C GLN A 368 -0.36 124.06 -21.93
N ALA A 369 -1.04 124.35 -23.04
CA ALA A 369 -0.64 123.90 -24.37
C ALA A 369 0.68 124.54 -24.83
N GLN A 370 0.93 125.82 -24.52
CA GLN A 370 2.21 126.49 -24.81
C GLN A 370 3.38 125.89 -24.01
N VAL A 371 3.16 125.51 -22.74
CA VAL A 371 4.18 124.85 -21.92
C VAL A 371 4.50 123.44 -22.44
N ARG A 372 3.50 122.67 -22.88
CA ARG A 372 3.72 121.34 -23.47
C ARG A 372 4.52 121.42 -24.77
N ALA A 373 4.21 122.38 -25.65
CA ALA A 373 4.98 122.59 -26.88
C ALA A 373 6.48 122.88 -26.62
N GLY A 374 6.81 123.61 -25.55
CA GLY A 374 8.21 123.86 -25.14
C GLY A 374 8.91 122.63 -24.55
N ASN A 375 8.18 121.77 -23.83
CA ASN A 375 8.74 120.54 -23.27
C ASN A 375 8.96 119.45 -24.34
N ASP A 376 8.09 119.37 -25.34
CA ASP A 376 8.22 118.42 -26.46
C ASP A 376 9.44 118.75 -27.35
N GLU A 377 9.78 120.03 -27.51
CA GLU A 377 10.99 120.46 -28.23
C GLU A 377 12.27 120.16 -27.44
N LYS A 378 12.22 120.26 -26.11
CA LYS A 378 13.32 119.86 -25.22
C LYS A 378 13.57 118.34 -25.23
N ALA A 379 12.53 117.53 -25.37
CA ALA A 379 12.62 116.08 -25.48
C ALA A 379 13.22 115.63 -26.82
N ARG A 380 12.86 116.29 -27.94
CA ARG A 380 13.42 115.99 -29.28
C ARG A 380 14.93 116.25 -29.41
N ILE A 381 15.48 117.22 -28.66
CA ILE A 381 16.91 117.52 -28.65
C ILE A 381 17.70 116.52 -27.77
N ALA A 382 17.05 115.93 -26.75
CA ALA A 382 17.67 114.93 -25.87
C ALA A 382 17.79 113.53 -26.50
N GLU A 383 16.91 113.20 -27.45
CA GLU A 383 16.87 111.91 -28.14
C GLU A 383 17.94 111.76 -29.26
N LEU A 384 18.53 112.89 -29.71
CA LEU A 384 19.56 112.91 -30.76
C LEU A 384 20.97 112.47 -30.29
N PHE A 385 21.18 112.23 -28.99
CA PHE A 385 22.51 111.96 -28.39
C PHE A 385 22.66 110.59 -27.69
N ALA A 386 21.74 109.64 -27.86
CA ALA A 386 21.76 108.31 -27.20
C ALA A 386 22.17 107.14 -28.13
N SER A 387 23.22 107.31 -28.94
CA SER A 387 23.68 106.32 -29.95
C SER A 387 24.80 105.37 -29.47
N GLU A 388 24.90 105.11 -28.16
CA GLU A 388 25.91 104.19 -27.59
C GLU A 388 25.33 102.84 -27.16
N ASP A 389 24.05 102.78 -26.76
CA ASP A 389 23.37 101.52 -26.37
C ASP A 389 23.01 100.64 -27.59
N LEU A 390 22.86 101.22 -28.78
CA LEU A 390 22.57 100.47 -30.01
C LEU A 390 23.80 99.71 -30.56
N LEU A 391 25.01 100.12 -30.19
CA LEU A 391 26.27 99.45 -30.58
C LEU A 391 26.65 98.29 -29.65
N LEU A 392 26.16 98.26 -28.40
CA LEU A 392 26.34 97.11 -27.50
C LEU A 392 25.43 95.93 -27.87
N ALA A 393 24.18 96.19 -28.26
CA ALA A 393 23.23 95.15 -28.68
C ALA A 393 23.65 94.37 -29.94
N LEU A 394 24.46 94.98 -30.83
CA LEU A 394 25.00 94.36 -32.04
C LEU A 394 26.28 93.50 -31.79
N LYS A 395 26.98 93.72 -30.66
CA LYS A 395 28.14 92.90 -30.24
C LYS A 395 27.74 91.64 -29.46
N GLU A 396 26.59 91.66 -28.76
CA GLU A 396 26.07 90.47 -28.06
C GLU A 396 25.41 89.45 -29.01
N ALA A 397 24.97 89.88 -30.20
CA ALA A 397 24.41 88.98 -31.22
C ALA A 397 25.48 88.17 -32.00
N THR A 398 26.77 88.50 -31.87
CA THR A 398 27.87 87.89 -32.65
C THR A 398 28.79 86.96 -31.83
N ALA A 399 28.47 86.71 -30.56
CA ALA A 399 29.32 85.96 -29.61
C ALA A 399 28.79 84.59 -29.18
N HIS A 400 27.89 83.97 -29.95
CA HIS A 400 27.54 82.56 -29.79
C HIS A 400 28.05 81.74 -30.97
N PRO A 401 29.01 80.80 -30.78
CA PRO A 401 29.36 79.86 -31.83
C PRO A 401 28.16 78.95 -32.10
N ALA A 402 27.77 78.84 -33.37
CA ALA A 402 26.78 77.86 -33.81
C ALA A 402 27.25 76.47 -33.38
N VAL A 403 26.41 75.76 -32.62
CA VAL A 403 26.68 74.36 -32.29
C VAL A 403 26.70 73.56 -33.59
N ASP A 404 27.81 72.88 -33.87
CA ASP A 404 27.95 72.06 -35.07
C ASP A 404 26.87 70.97 -35.09
N ALA A 405 26.02 70.99 -36.12
CA ALA A 405 24.96 70.01 -36.28
C ALA A 405 25.51 68.57 -36.39
N ALA A 406 26.74 68.40 -36.86
CA ALA A 406 27.42 67.10 -36.88
C ALA A 406 27.72 66.60 -35.46
N LEU A 407 28.20 67.48 -34.58
CA LEU A 407 28.48 67.14 -33.18
C LEU A 407 27.19 66.86 -32.39
N ILE A 408 26.10 67.58 -32.64
CA ILE A 408 24.79 67.26 -32.04
C ILE A 408 24.31 65.89 -32.51
N ALA A 409 24.40 65.58 -33.80
CA ALA A 409 23.98 64.28 -34.33
C ALA A 409 24.83 63.11 -33.79
N GLU A 410 26.14 63.31 -33.63
CA GLU A 410 27.03 62.33 -32.97
C GLU A 410 26.68 62.14 -31.49
N LEU A 411 26.37 63.21 -30.76
CA LEU A 411 25.95 63.12 -29.36
C LEU A 411 24.57 62.49 -29.20
N GLU A 412 23.62 62.75 -30.10
CA GLU A 412 22.30 62.13 -30.12
C GLU A 412 22.39 60.63 -30.43
N THR A 413 23.24 60.23 -31.38
CA THR A 413 23.46 58.82 -31.70
C THR A 413 24.21 58.09 -30.57
N ALA A 414 25.21 58.72 -29.95
CA ALA A 414 25.89 58.20 -28.77
C ALA A 414 24.94 58.05 -27.57
N ALA A 415 24.07 59.03 -27.33
CA ALA A 415 23.05 58.97 -26.27
C ALA A 415 22.01 57.88 -26.54
N ALA A 416 21.56 57.72 -27.79
CA ALA A 416 20.65 56.66 -28.19
C ALA A 416 21.28 55.27 -28.04
N GLN A 417 22.56 55.12 -28.38
CA GLN A 417 23.30 53.87 -28.22
C GLN A 417 23.52 53.52 -26.74
N ALA A 418 23.97 54.48 -25.92
CA ALA A 418 24.10 54.31 -24.48
C ALA A 418 22.74 53.96 -23.82
N GLY A 419 21.64 54.56 -24.30
CA GLY A 419 20.28 54.23 -23.85
C GLY A 419 19.85 52.81 -24.20
N LYS A 420 20.25 52.28 -25.37
CA LYS A 420 20.00 50.88 -25.75
C LYS A 420 20.82 49.92 -24.90
N GLU A 421 22.11 50.22 -24.67
CA GLU A 421 23.01 49.39 -23.87
C GLU A 421 22.56 49.34 -22.40
N ALA A 422 22.15 50.47 -21.82
CA ALA A 422 21.60 50.52 -20.46
C ALA A 422 20.33 49.65 -20.32
N ARG A 423 19.40 49.71 -21.29
CA ARG A 423 18.19 48.87 -21.29
C ARG A 423 18.51 47.39 -21.44
N ALA A 424 19.49 47.03 -22.28
CA ALA A 424 19.92 45.65 -22.44
C ALA A 424 20.57 45.10 -21.15
N ALA A 425 21.40 45.91 -20.48
CA ALA A 425 22.00 45.56 -19.21
C ALA A 425 20.97 45.39 -18.09
N ASP A 426 19.97 46.28 -18.02
CA ASP A 426 18.88 46.20 -17.03
C ASP A 426 17.99 44.96 -17.25
N LEU A 427 17.66 44.65 -18.51
CA LEU A 427 16.93 43.43 -18.84
C LEU A 427 17.72 42.16 -18.47
N ALA A 428 19.02 42.14 -18.77
CA ALA A 428 19.90 41.02 -18.43
C ALA A 428 20.03 40.84 -16.91
N ALA A 429 20.18 41.92 -16.15
CA ALA A 429 20.20 41.90 -14.69
C ALA A 429 18.87 41.39 -14.11
N GLY A 430 17.73 41.85 -14.66
CA GLY A 430 16.41 41.36 -14.25
C GLY A 430 16.18 39.88 -14.58
N MET A 431 16.68 39.39 -15.71
CA MET A 431 16.65 37.96 -16.04
C MET A 431 17.52 37.14 -15.10
N ALA A 432 18.75 37.61 -14.82
CA ALA A 432 19.66 36.94 -13.89
C ALA A 432 19.08 36.88 -12.47
N ALA A 433 18.49 37.96 -11.98
CA ALA A 433 17.80 37.99 -10.69
C ALA A 433 16.67 36.95 -10.62
N ARG A 434 15.80 36.89 -11.63
CA ARG A 434 14.73 35.88 -11.71
C ARG A 434 15.28 34.46 -11.76
N CYS A 435 16.38 34.21 -12.46
CA CYS A 435 17.03 32.90 -12.48
C CYS A 435 17.57 32.52 -11.09
N VAL A 436 18.18 33.46 -10.35
CA VAL A 436 18.65 33.22 -8.99
C VAL A 436 17.50 32.92 -8.04
N ASP A 437 16.41 33.69 -8.11
CA ASP A 437 15.21 33.45 -7.29
C ASP A 437 14.58 32.08 -7.60
N SER A 438 14.50 31.72 -8.89
CA SER A 438 14.01 30.42 -9.32
C SER A 438 14.89 29.28 -8.83
N LEU A 439 16.22 29.41 -8.91
CA LEU A 439 17.16 28.42 -8.41
C LEU A 439 17.09 28.28 -6.88
N ALA A 440 16.90 29.39 -6.16
CA ALA A 440 16.72 29.37 -4.70
C ALA A 440 15.42 28.64 -4.32
N ALA A 441 14.32 28.90 -5.03
CA ALA A 441 13.04 28.21 -4.81
C ALA A 441 13.14 26.71 -5.11
N VAL A 442 13.78 26.33 -6.22
CA VAL A 442 13.99 24.91 -6.58
C VAL A 442 14.88 24.22 -5.56
N ARG A 443 15.95 24.87 -5.11
CA ARG A 443 16.83 24.33 -4.07
C ARG A 443 16.06 24.09 -2.76
N HIS A 444 15.26 25.06 -2.33
CA HIS A 444 14.48 24.91 -1.10
C HIS A 444 13.45 23.79 -1.20
N ALA A 445 12.74 23.71 -2.33
CA ALA A 445 11.80 22.62 -2.60
C ALA A 445 12.52 21.25 -2.61
N TYR A 446 13.69 21.16 -3.23
CA TYR A 446 14.51 19.96 -3.21
C TYR A 446 14.95 19.56 -1.80
N GLU A 447 15.43 20.51 -0.99
CA GLU A 447 15.86 20.24 0.39
C GLU A 447 14.69 19.74 1.26
N GLN A 448 13.49 20.31 1.10
CA GLN A 448 12.28 19.84 1.79
C GLN A 448 11.87 18.43 1.35
N LEU A 449 11.87 18.15 0.03
CA LEU A 449 11.56 16.83 -0.53
C LEU A 449 12.61 15.78 -0.16
N ALA A 450 13.89 16.17 -0.10
CA ALA A 450 14.97 15.28 0.31
C ALA A 450 14.85 14.92 1.80
N ALA A 451 14.50 15.89 2.65
CA ALA A 451 14.26 15.69 4.08
C ALA A 451 13.04 14.79 4.33
N SER A 452 11.92 15.03 3.63
CA SER A 452 10.73 14.17 3.78
C SER A 452 10.96 12.73 3.30
N GLY A 453 11.93 12.52 2.41
CA GLY A 453 12.34 11.20 1.93
C GLY A 453 13.36 10.48 2.81
N GLN A 454 13.88 11.08 3.89
CA GLN A 454 14.84 10.41 4.78
C GLN A 454 14.20 9.31 5.61
N GLU A 455 13.16 9.65 6.37
CA GLU A 455 12.48 8.69 7.26
C GLU A 455 11.93 7.47 6.50
N PRO A 456 11.23 7.62 5.34
CA PRO A 456 10.79 6.45 4.56
C PRO A 456 11.94 5.61 4.01
N ARG A 457 13.07 6.23 3.65
CA ARG A 457 14.26 5.50 3.16
C ARG A 457 14.92 4.71 4.27
N GLU A 458 15.10 5.31 5.45
CA GLU A 458 15.64 4.63 6.61
C GLU A 458 14.74 3.47 7.05
N HIS A 459 13.42 3.69 7.04
CA HIS A 459 12.45 2.64 7.33
C HIS A 459 12.49 1.51 6.28
N ALA A 460 12.56 1.84 4.99
CA ALA A 460 12.69 0.85 3.93
C ALA A 460 14.01 0.05 4.04
N GLN A 461 15.12 0.72 4.34
CA GLN A 461 16.42 0.07 4.57
C GLN A 461 16.36 -0.87 5.77
N LEU A 462 15.74 -0.46 6.87
CA LEU A 462 15.56 -1.29 8.07
C LEU A 462 14.69 -2.51 7.77
N LEU A 463 13.57 -2.33 7.08
CA LEU A 463 12.67 -3.43 6.70
C LEU A 463 13.34 -4.39 5.72
N THR A 464 14.12 -3.89 4.76
CA THR A 464 14.88 -4.74 3.84
C THR A 464 15.96 -5.51 4.58
N ALA A 465 16.71 -4.87 5.48
CA ALA A 465 17.71 -5.55 6.31
C ALA A 465 17.07 -6.64 7.20
N LEU A 466 15.90 -6.37 7.79
CA LEU A 466 15.15 -7.34 8.56
C LEU A 466 14.67 -8.52 7.70
N ALA A 467 14.12 -8.23 6.51
CA ALA A 467 13.66 -9.24 5.57
C ALA A 467 14.80 -10.12 5.06
N ASP A 468 15.94 -9.53 4.70
CA ASP A 468 17.13 -10.26 4.28
C ASP A 468 17.67 -11.14 5.40
N THR A 469 17.71 -10.61 6.63
CA THR A 469 18.12 -11.39 7.81
C THR A 469 17.18 -12.57 8.04
N ALA A 470 15.86 -12.37 7.99
CA ALA A 470 14.87 -13.42 8.13
C ALA A 470 14.91 -14.46 6.99
N ALA A 471 15.34 -14.07 5.79
CA ALA A 471 15.53 -14.96 4.66
C ALA A 471 16.87 -15.74 4.70
N GLY A 472 17.75 -15.45 5.65
CA GLY A 472 19.08 -16.07 5.73
C GLY A 472 20.13 -15.44 4.82
N ARG A 473 19.91 -14.19 4.39
CA ARG A 473 20.81 -13.36 3.56
C ARG A 473 21.43 -12.23 4.39
N GLY A 474 22.29 -11.43 3.76
CA GLY A 474 22.94 -10.28 4.41
C GLY A 474 23.85 -10.68 5.57
N ASP A 475 23.80 -9.92 6.65
CA ASP A 475 24.61 -10.09 7.87
C ASP A 475 24.09 -11.20 8.81
N ASN A 476 23.34 -12.17 8.28
CA ASN A 476 22.94 -13.34 9.03
C ASN A 476 24.13 -14.30 9.24
N THR A 477 24.71 -14.27 10.44
CA THR A 477 25.86 -15.10 10.86
C THR A 477 25.61 -16.60 10.69
N TYR A 478 24.38 -17.04 10.97
CA TYR A 478 23.95 -18.43 10.87
C TYR A 478 23.56 -18.86 9.45
N ARG A 479 23.41 -17.91 8.51
CA ARG A 479 23.04 -18.12 7.10
C ARG A 479 21.81 -19.02 6.91
N MET A 480 20.85 -18.89 7.81
CA MET A 480 19.63 -19.69 7.85
C MET A 480 18.39 -18.79 7.87
N SER A 481 17.30 -19.26 7.27
CA SER A 481 16.03 -18.53 7.34
C SER A 481 15.45 -18.60 8.76
N LEU A 482 14.58 -17.65 9.12
CA LEU A 482 13.91 -17.62 10.42
C LEU A 482 13.19 -18.94 10.73
N ASN A 483 12.51 -19.52 9.75
CA ASN A 483 11.86 -20.82 9.90
C ASN A 483 12.89 -21.93 10.22
N SER A 484 14.03 -21.94 9.52
CA SER A 484 15.10 -22.92 9.78
C SER A 484 15.77 -22.70 11.13
N TYR A 485 15.92 -21.45 11.57
CA TYR A 485 16.45 -21.09 12.89
C TYR A 485 15.54 -21.59 14.02
N VAL A 486 14.23 -21.37 13.90
CA VAL A 486 13.25 -21.88 14.88
C VAL A 486 13.26 -23.41 14.88
N LEU A 487 13.27 -24.05 13.70
CA LEU A 487 13.34 -25.51 13.59
C LEU A 487 14.66 -26.08 14.15
N ALA A 488 15.79 -25.39 13.97
CA ALA A 488 17.07 -25.79 14.54
C ALA A 488 17.03 -25.78 16.07
N ALA A 489 16.47 -24.73 16.68
CA ALA A 489 16.27 -24.67 18.13
C ALA A 489 15.35 -25.80 18.65
N ARG A 490 14.32 -26.18 17.89
CA ARG A 490 13.47 -27.34 18.22
C ARG A 490 14.21 -28.65 18.08
N LEU A 491 14.98 -28.81 17.01
CA LEU A 491 15.78 -30.00 16.77
C LEU A 491 16.86 -30.17 17.85
N GLU A 492 17.44 -29.08 18.36
CA GLU A 492 18.38 -29.11 19.49
C GLU A 492 17.71 -29.61 20.77
N GLN A 493 16.49 -29.13 21.08
CA GLN A 493 15.69 -29.64 22.21
C GLN A 493 15.38 -31.13 22.06
N VAL A 494 15.00 -31.55 20.84
CA VAL A 494 14.73 -32.97 20.53
C VAL A 494 15.99 -33.81 20.64
N ALA A 495 17.14 -33.33 20.16
CA ALA A 495 18.41 -34.02 20.25
C ALA A 495 18.88 -34.19 21.70
N LEU A 496 18.66 -33.19 22.55
CA LEU A 496 18.94 -33.27 23.98
C LEU A 496 18.05 -34.32 24.67
N ALA A 497 16.74 -34.28 24.45
CA ALA A 497 15.80 -35.26 25.01
C ALA A 497 16.11 -36.69 24.51
N ALA A 498 16.43 -36.84 23.22
CA ALA A 498 16.84 -38.09 22.63
C ALA A 498 18.16 -38.61 23.23
N SER A 499 19.11 -37.72 23.54
CA SER A 499 20.41 -38.10 24.07
C SER A 499 20.33 -38.74 25.45
N GLU A 500 19.42 -38.32 26.32
CA GLU A 500 19.22 -38.97 27.62
C GLU A 500 18.91 -40.47 27.46
N ARG A 501 18.08 -40.81 26.46
CA ARG A 501 17.70 -42.20 26.17
C ARG A 501 18.79 -42.94 25.43
N LEU A 502 19.45 -42.29 24.47
CA LEU A 502 20.55 -42.89 23.73
C LEU A 502 21.72 -43.25 24.66
N VAL A 503 22.03 -42.40 25.65
CA VAL A 503 23.03 -42.68 26.69
C VAL A 503 22.64 -43.93 27.49
N SER A 504 21.37 -44.05 27.90
CA SER A 504 20.89 -45.24 28.63
C SER A 504 20.91 -46.52 27.79
N MET A 505 20.63 -46.43 26.49
CA MET A 505 20.57 -47.58 25.56
C MET A 505 21.93 -48.00 25.00
N SER A 506 22.94 -47.12 25.08
CA SER A 506 24.28 -47.37 24.54
C SER A 506 25.36 -47.51 25.63
N ASP A 507 24.95 -47.76 26.87
CA ASP A 507 25.84 -47.81 28.05
C ASP A 507 26.76 -46.57 28.17
N GLY A 508 26.20 -45.40 27.90
CA GLY A 508 26.88 -44.10 27.95
C GLY A 508 27.79 -43.79 26.76
N ARG A 509 27.77 -44.60 25.70
CA ARG A 509 28.70 -44.44 24.57
C ARG A 509 28.29 -43.34 23.58
N TYR A 510 27.01 -43.20 23.27
CA TYR A 510 26.55 -42.32 22.19
C TYR A 510 25.66 -41.17 22.69
N LEU A 511 25.86 -39.99 22.11
CA LEU A 511 25.06 -38.79 22.35
C LEU A 511 24.71 -38.12 21.01
N LEU A 512 23.48 -37.63 20.87
CA LEU A 512 23.04 -36.92 19.68
C LEU A 512 23.26 -35.42 19.87
N GLN A 513 23.96 -34.79 18.93
CA GLN A 513 24.20 -33.36 18.94
C GLN A 513 23.73 -32.73 17.63
N HIS A 514 23.05 -31.61 17.73
CA HIS A 514 22.70 -30.80 16.57
C HIS A 514 23.96 -30.18 15.92
N SER A 515 23.95 -30.10 14.59
CA SER A 515 25.04 -29.52 13.81
C SER A 515 24.52 -28.42 12.88
N ASP A 516 25.16 -27.25 12.99
CA ASP A 516 24.96 -26.08 12.13
C ASP A 516 25.69 -26.17 10.79
N ALA A 517 26.43 -27.27 10.54
CA ALA A 517 27.22 -27.45 9.33
C ALA A 517 26.33 -27.42 8.07
N LYS A 518 26.83 -26.76 7.02
CA LYS A 518 26.13 -26.73 5.72
C LYS A 518 26.09 -28.12 5.11
N ALA A 519 24.89 -28.65 4.90
CA ALA A 519 24.69 -29.83 4.07
C ALA A 519 25.19 -29.59 2.64
N ALA A 520 25.89 -30.57 2.06
CA ALA A 520 26.36 -30.49 0.68
C ALA A 520 25.17 -30.41 -0.30
N ARG A 521 25.32 -29.64 -1.39
CA ARG A 521 24.34 -29.45 -2.49
C ARG A 521 23.08 -28.62 -2.20
N GLY A 522 23.16 -27.62 -1.34
CA GLY A 522 22.11 -26.58 -1.27
C GLY A 522 20.82 -27.00 -0.57
N ALA A 523 20.85 -28.12 0.18
CA ALA A 523 19.78 -28.46 1.12
C ALA A 523 19.74 -27.45 2.28
N LYS A 524 18.55 -27.30 2.90
CA LYS A 524 18.28 -26.35 3.99
C LYS A 524 19.32 -26.51 5.11
N SER A 525 20.14 -25.48 5.30
CA SER A 525 21.22 -25.44 6.31
C SER A 525 20.64 -25.41 7.73
N GLY A 526 21.29 -26.09 8.68
CA GLY A 526 20.96 -26.01 10.11
C GLY A 526 20.01 -27.08 10.67
N LEU A 527 19.79 -28.19 9.95
CA LEU A 527 19.02 -29.34 10.46
C LEU A 527 19.85 -30.63 10.50
N GLY A 528 21.17 -30.52 10.67
CA GLY A 528 22.09 -31.65 10.78
C GLY A 528 22.08 -32.27 12.17
N LEU A 529 22.29 -33.58 12.24
CA LEU A 529 22.55 -34.31 13.48
C LEU A 529 23.87 -35.06 13.36
N GLU A 530 24.69 -34.98 14.40
CA GLU A 530 25.93 -35.72 14.57
C GLU A 530 25.82 -36.62 15.82
N VAL A 531 26.53 -37.74 15.80
CA VAL A 531 26.68 -38.60 16.97
C VAL A 531 28.06 -38.37 17.58
N VAL A 532 28.08 -38.06 18.88
CA VAL A 532 29.30 -37.96 19.68
C VAL A 532 29.53 -39.32 20.33
N ASP A 533 30.64 -39.96 19.98
CA ASP A 533 31.11 -41.18 20.64
C ASP A 533 31.93 -40.76 21.88
N GLN A 534 31.37 -40.96 23.07
CA GLN A 534 31.98 -40.54 24.34
C GLN A 534 33.23 -41.34 24.72
N TRP A 535 33.40 -42.55 24.19
CA TRP A 535 34.58 -43.38 24.46
C TRP A 535 35.79 -42.90 23.65
N THR A 536 35.55 -42.43 22.42
CA THR A 536 36.62 -41.95 21.53
C THR A 536 36.75 -40.42 21.49
N GLY A 537 35.73 -39.69 21.94
CA GLY A 537 35.64 -38.23 21.87
C GLY A 537 35.41 -37.68 20.45
N HIS A 538 35.16 -38.56 19.47
CA HIS A 538 34.99 -38.17 18.07
C HIS A 538 33.51 -37.93 17.72
N ARG A 539 33.28 -36.89 16.91
CA ARG A 539 31.98 -36.62 16.27
C ARG A 539 31.91 -37.35 14.95
N ARG A 540 30.80 -38.05 14.71
CA ARG A 540 30.54 -38.85 13.52
C ARG A 540 29.24 -38.41 12.87
N ASP A 541 29.21 -38.46 11.55
CA ASP A 541 27.98 -38.29 10.77
C ASP A 541 27.06 -39.50 11.01
N THR A 542 25.75 -39.26 11.11
CA THR A 542 24.75 -40.32 11.35
C THR A 542 24.75 -41.40 10.26
N SER A 543 25.23 -41.09 9.05
CA SER A 543 25.42 -42.06 7.96
C SER A 543 26.50 -43.13 8.22
N THR A 544 27.34 -42.95 9.26
CA THR A 544 28.44 -43.87 9.58
C THR A 544 28.14 -44.86 10.71
N LEU A 545 26.91 -44.82 11.24
CA LEU A 545 26.45 -45.72 12.31
C LEU A 545 26.19 -47.13 11.75
N SER A 546 26.47 -48.16 12.56
CA SER A 546 26.07 -49.55 12.23
C SER A 546 24.54 -49.72 12.32
N GLY A 547 24.04 -50.88 11.85
CA GLY A 547 22.59 -51.15 11.81
C GLY A 547 21.89 -51.13 13.17
N GLY A 548 22.55 -51.63 14.23
CA GLY A 548 22.02 -51.57 15.60
C GLY A 548 22.12 -50.16 16.21
N GLU A 549 23.22 -49.45 15.95
CA GLU A 549 23.43 -48.07 16.43
C GLU A 549 22.47 -47.07 15.79
N SER A 550 22.18 -47.25 14.50
CA SER A 550 21.19 -46.46 13.77
C SER A 550 19.79 -46.65 14.34
N PHE A 551 19.44 -47.87 14.76
CA PHE A 551 18.16 -48.18 15.38
C PHE A 551 18.03 -47.54 16.77
N MET A 552 19.06 -47.63 17.62
CA MET A 552 19.05 -46.96 18.92
C MET A 552 18.94 -45.44 18.79
N ALA A 553 19.65 -44.85 17.81
CA ALA A 553 19.58 -43.42 17.54
C ALA A 553 18.20 -42.98 17.01
N SER A 554 17.58 -43.73 16.11
CA SER A 554 16.25 -43.41 15.57
C SER A 554 15.14 -43.58 16.60
N LEU A 555 15.19 -44.64 17.40
CA LEU A 555 14.25 -44.87 18.50
C LEU A 555 14.37 -43.75 19.54
N SER A 556 15.60 -43.41 19.95
CA SER A 556 15.85 -42.31 20.89
C SER A 556 15.34 -40.97 20.35
N LEU A 557 15.52 -40.71 19.05
CA LEU A 557 15.02 -39.49 18.40
C LEU A 557 13.49 -39.43 18.33
N ALA A 558 12.84 -40.55 18.00
CA ALA A 558 11.38 -40.64 17.95
C ALA A 558 10.76 -40.38 19.34
N LEU A 559 11.37 -40.92 20.37
CA LEU A 559 10.97 -40.72 21.76
C LEU A 559 11.22 -39.28 22.23
N GLY A 560 12.42 -38.73 21.96
CA GLY A 560 12.74 -37.34 22.28
C GLY A 560 11.84 -36.33 21.57
N LEU A 561 11.43 -36.63 20.32
CA LEU A 561 10.46 -35.81 19.59
C LEU A 561 9.09 -35.84 20.27
N ALA A 562 8.62 -37.01 20.70
CA ALA A 562 7.35 -37.14 21.39
C ALA A 562 7.31 -36.33 22.70
N ASP A 563 8.42 -36.32 23.44
CA ASP A 563 8.53 -35.58 24.71
C ASP A 563 8.50 -34.06 24.50
N VAL A 564 9.25 -33.55 23.51
CA VAL A 564 9.26 -32.11 23.18
C VAL A 564 7.89 -31.65 22.66
N VAL A 565 7.24 -32.45 21.80
CA VAL A 565 5.90 -32.14 21.28
C VAL A 565 4.86 -32.11 22.40
N GLN A 566 4.95 -33.03 23.37
CA GLN A 566 4.04 -33.09 24.52
C GLN A 566 4.21 -31.88 25.46
N GLN A 567 5.45 -31.42 25.66
CA GLN A 567 5.76 -30.28 26.53
C GLN A 567 5.28 -28.94 25.92
N GLU A 568 5.34 -28.79 24.60
CA GLU A 568 4.93 -27.56 23.89
C GLU A 568 3.41 -27.44 23.71
N SER A 569 2.72 -28.57 23.48
CA SER A 569 1.31 -28.59 23.08
C SER A 569 0.33 -28.44 24.26
N GLY A 570 0.79 -28.00 25.43
CA GLY A 570 -0.06 -27.79 26.61
C GLY A 570 -0.72 -29.07 27.14
N GLY A 571 -0.12 -30.25 26.89
CA GLY A 571 -0.63 -31.52 27.40
C GLY A 571 -1.41 -32.40 26.43
N ILE A 572 -1.31 -32.20 25.11
CA ILE A 572 -1.74 -33.22 24.14
C ILE A 572 -0.80 -34.42 24.30
N GLN A 573 -1.31 -35.50 24.91
CA GLN A 573 -0.54 -36.72 25.15
C GLN A 573 -0.47 -37.53 23.85
N ILE A 574 0.73 -37.88 23.40
CA ILE A 574 0.89 -38.95 22.40
C ILE A 574 0.72 -40.26 23.16
N GLU A 575 -0.50 -40.79 23.16
CA GLU A 575 -0.88 -41.95 23.99
C GLU A 575 -0.34 -43.28 23.45
N THR A 576 0.00 -43.36 22.16
CA THR A 576 0.37 -44.63 21.51
C THR A 576 1.59 -44.49 20.61
N LEU A 577 2.56 -45.40 20.76
CA LEU A 577 3.77 -45.51 19.92
C LEU A 577 3.85 -46.92 19.33
N PHE A 578 4.01 -47.04 18.01
CA PHE A 578 4.31 -48.31 17.35
C PHE A 578 5.75 -48.31 16.86
N VAL A 579 6.49 -49.36 17.19
CA VAL A 579 7.86 -49.59 16.69
C VAL A 579 7.85 -50.90 15.91
N ASP A 580 8.13 -50.81 14.62
CA ASP A 580 8.16 -51.95 13.70
C ASP A 580 9.59 -52.29 13.30
N GLU A 581 9.93 -53.58 13.39
CA GLU A 581 11.18 -54.24 12.96
C GLU A 581 12.49 -53.41 13.03
N GLY A 582 13.41 -53.85 13.90
CA GLY A 582 14.74 -53.24 14.02
C GLY A 582 15.56 -53.78 15.20
N PHE A 583 14.95 -54.65 16.01
CA PHE A 583 15.59 -55.34 17.13
C PHE A 583 16.54 -56.47 16.70
N GLY A 584 16.42 -56.99 15.47
CA GLY A 584 17.24 -58.12 14.99
C GLY A 584 18.69 -57.76 14.63
N SER A 585 19.03 -56.47 14.56
CA SER A 585 20.39 -55.96 14.36
C SER A 585 21.10 -55.59 15.66
N LEU A 586 20.43 -55.75 16.82
CA LEU A 586 20.98 -55.51 18.15
C LEU A 586 21.62 -56.79 18.70
N ASP A 587 22.70 -56.64 19.46
CA ASP A 587 23.23 -57.70 20.31
C ASP A 587 22.36 -57.87 21.58
N GLU A 588 22.52 -59.01 22.25
CA GLU A 588 21.73 -59.41 23.43
C GLU A 588 21.76 -58.36 24.55
N GLN A 589 22.91 -57.72 24.79
CA GLN A 589 23.08 -56.69 25.82
C GLN A 589 22.38 -55.38 25.42
N SER A 590 22.52 -54.94 24.16
CA SER A 590 21.82 -53.74 23.66
C SER A 590 20.30 -53.94 23.61
N LEU A 591 19.83 -55.15 23.28
CA LEU A 591 18.41 -55.49 23.30
C LEU A 591 17.81 -55.36 24.70
N GLU A 592 18.55 -55.80 25.73
CA GLU A 592 18.14 -55.67 27.13
C GLU A 592 17.95 -54.20 27.53
N GLN A 593 18.92 -53.34 27.21
CA GLN A 593 18.87 -51.91 27.54
C GLN A 593 17.75 -51.17 26.80
N VAL A 594 17.48 -51.53 25.54
CA VAL A 594 16.36 -50.98 24.78
C VAL A 594 15.02 -51.41 25.39
N MET A 595 14.90 -52.66 25.82
CA MET A 595 13.68 -53.17 26.47
C MET A 595 13.42 -52.50 27.82
N ASP A 596 14.45 -52.25 28.64
CA ASP A 596 14.34 -51.50 29.90
C ASP A 596 13.84 -50.07 29.66
N ALA A 597 14.37 -49.40 28.62
CA ALA A 597 13.95 -48.05 28.27
C ALA A 597 12.49 -47.97 27.78
N LEU A 598 12.01 -48.99 27.04
CA LEU A 598 10.62 -49.09 26.58
C LEU A 598 9.65 -49.41 27.73
N GLU A 599 10.07 -50.23 28.71
CA GLU A 599 9.28 -50.48 29.92
C GLU A 599 9.13 -49.21 30.77
N GLY A 600 10.18 -48.41 30.92
CA GLY A 600 10.10 -47.11 31.61
C GLY A 600 9.14 -46.12 30.95
N LEU A 601 8.90 -46.23 29.63
CA LEU A 601 7.88 -45.44 28.92
C LEU A 601 6.46 -45.91 29.19
N ARG A 602 6.26 -47.23 29.32
CA ARG A 602 4.97 -47.83 29.69
C ARG A 602 4.54 -47.36 31.09
N ASP A 603 5.48 -47.25 32.02
CA ASP A 603 5.21 -46.76 33.39
C ASP A 603 4.71 -45.30 33.42
N GLY A 604 5.01 -44.53 32.37
CA GLY A 604 4.48 -43.18 32.15
C GLY A 604 3.05 -43.12 31.60
N GLY A 605 2.35 -44.25 31.49
CA GLY A 605 0.96 -44.32 31.01
C GLY A 605 0.82 -44.37 29.48
N ARG A 606 1.91 -44.61 28.74
CA ARG A 606 1.92 -44.69 27.28
C ARG A 606 1.69 -46.13 26.79
N VAL A 607 0.92 -46.29 25.72
CA VAL A 607 0.74 -47.57 25.02
C VAL A 607 1.86 -47.77 24.01
N VAL A 608 2.72 -48.75 24.23
CA VAL A 608 3.82 -49.06 23.30
C VAL A 608 3.52 -50.38 22.59
N GLY A 609 3.32 -50.33 21.28
CA GLY A 609 3.17 -51.48 20.40
C GLY A 609 4.50 -51.85 19.75
N LEU A 610 4.94 -53.10 19.89
CA LEU A 610 6.20 -53.60 19.37
C LEU A 610 5.92 -54.72 18.35
N VAL A 611 6.49 -54.60 17.15
CA VAL A 611 6.44 -55.65 16.13
C VAL A 611 7.86 -56.19 15.93
N SER A 612 8.05 -57.47 16.23
CA SER A 612 9.38 -58.10 16.16
C SER A 612 9.26 -59.61 15.94
N HIS A 613 10.21 -60.18 15.19
CA HIS A 613 10.40 -61.62 15.04
C HIS A 613 11.43 -62.21 16.03
N VAL A 614 12.09 -61.37 16.84
CA VAL A 614 13.16 -61.77 17.78
C VAL A 614 12.57 -62.58 18.94
N GLY A 615 13.12 -63.78 19.17
CA GLY A 615 12.62 -64.72 20.18
C GLY A 615 12.76 -64.24 21.62
N GLU A 616 13.85 -63.52 21.95
CA GLU A 616 14.15 -63.01 23.29
C GLU A 616 13.09 -62.00 23.79
N MET A 617 12.54 -61.17 22.89
CA MET A 617 11.47 -60.22 23.24
C MET A 617 10.16 -60.91 23.67
N LYS A 618 9.90 -62.14 23.18
CA LYS A 618 8.69 -62.91 23.50
C LYS A 618 8.64 -63.34 24.97
N GLN A 619 9.76 -63.30 25.69
CA GLN A 619 9.79 -63.70 27.10
C GLN A 619 9.55 -62.53 28.06
N ARG A 620 9.86 -61.30 27.63
CA ARG A 620 9.68 -60.07 28.45
C ARG A 620 8.29 -59.45 28.33
N ILE A 621 7.69 -59.48 27.15
CA ILE A 621 6.39 -58.82 26.91
C ILE A 621 5.25 -59.78 27.25
N GLY A 622 4.54 -59.49 28.33
CA GLY A 622 3.48 -60.35 28.86
C GLY A 622 2.23 -60.48 27.98
N THR A 623 1.85 -59.43 27.25
CA THR A 623 0.67 -59.41 26.36
C THR A 623 1.13 -59.40 24.91
N GLN A 624 0.78 -60.43 24.15
CA GLN A 624 1.27 -60.62 22.78
C GLN A 624 0.13 -60.85 21.81
N LEU A 625 0.30 -60.30 20.61
CA LEU A 625 -0.56 -60.58 19.47
C LEU A 625 0.23 -61.43 18.47
N GLN A 626 0.07 -62.75 18.56
CA GLN A 626 0.80 -63.72 17.76
C GLN A 626 0.16 -63.89 16.39
N VAL A 627 0.96 -63.70 15.33
CA VAL A 627 0.54 -63.93 13.94
C VAL A 627 0.93 -65.34 13.52
N LEU A 628 -0.06 -66.22 13.32
CA LEU A 628 0.13 -67.61 12.89
C LEU A 628 -0.07 -67.70 11.38
N LYS A 629 1.00 -68.02 10.63
CA LYS A 629 0.94 -68.22 9.17
C LYS A 629 0.43 -69.63 8.87
N GLY A 630 -0.70 -69.73 8.17
CA GLY A 630 -1.29 -70.97 7.68
C GLY A 630 -1.31 -71.05 6.15
N ARG A 631 -1.68 -72.21 5.59
CA ARG A 631 -1.75 -72.42 4.13
C ARG A 631 -2.82 -71.57 3.42
N ASN A 632 -3.79 -71.03 4.15
CA ASN A 632 -4.90 -70.23 3.62
C ASN A 632 -4.91 -68.77 4.12
N GLY A 633 -3.80 -68.27 4.67
CA GLY A 633 -3.69 -66.90 5.22
C GLY A 633 -3.04 -66.86 6.60
N SER A 634 -3.08 -65.70 7.26
CA SER A 634 -2.58 -65.52 8.62
C SER A 634 -3.74 -65.36 9.60
N THR A 635 -3.68 -66.02 10.75
CA THR A 635 -4.64 -65.84 11.85
C THR A 635 -3.95 -65.18 13.04
N LEU A 636 -4.71 -64.36 13.79
CA LEU A 636 -4.22 -63.66 14.97
C LEU A 636 -4.66 -64.41 16.23
N ARG A 637 -3.74 -64.55 17.19
CA ARG A 637 -4.02 -65.09 18.51
C ARG A 637 -3.43 -64.17 19.57
N ILE A 638 -4.25 -63.76 20.53
CA ILE A 638 -3.76 -63.04 21.71
C ILE A 638 -3.25 -64.08 22.72
N SER A 639 -2.07 -63.87 23.27
CA SER A 639 -1.53 -64.66 24.39
C SER A 639 -1.12 -63.72 25.52
N ASP A 640 -1.75 -63.88 26.69
CA ASP A 640 -1.36 -63.20 27.92
C ASP A 640 -0.58 -64.18 28.82
N SER A 641 0.56 -63.72 29.34
CA SER A 641 1.42 -64.47 30.27
C SER A 641 0.75 -64.87 31.59
N SER A 642 -0.46 -64.37 31.88
CA SER A 642 -1.28 -64.75 33.04
C SER A 642 -1.99 -66.10 32.91
N ASP A 643 -1.99 -66.72 31.72
CA ASP A 643 -2.67 -68.01 31.47
C ASP A 643 -1.73 -69.24 31.54
N SER A 644 -0.59 -69.11 32.22
CA SER A 644 0.33 -70.22 32.47
C SER A 644 0.58 -70.48 33.96
N ALA A 645 -0.44 -70.98 34.65
CA ALA A 645 -0.25 -71.84 35.81
C ALA A 645 -1.33 -72.95 35.79
N PRO A 646 -0.96 -74.24 35.78
CA PRO A 646 -1.91 -75.35 35.77
C PRO A 646 -2.71 -75.50 37.07
#